data_AF-A0A8T5PFT3-F1
#
_entry.id   AF-A0A8T5PFT3-F1
#
_cell.length_a   1.000
_cell.length_b   1.000
_cell.length_c   1.000
_cell.angle_alpha   90.00
_cell.angle_beta   90.00
_cell.angle_gamma   90.00
#
_symmetry.space_group_name_H-M   'P 1'
#
loop_
_entity.id
_entity.type
_entity.pdbx_description
1 polymer ?
#
loop_
_entity_poly.entity_id
_entity_poly.type
_entity_poly.pdbx_seq_one_letter_code
_entity_poly.pdbx_strand_id
1 'polypeptide(L)'
;MEAKTIFLIAITLVFIVVSLSLLVTMSGVSKNLPSFIRDFTESIYSLIFRSPYNICEAYQDKKVSYEEFKTLLVAIKKGSCKNVSATVKLTFSLSKDDIKKLPKEIGISKEELVFFGKEEPMGVGGIIVKGNPGEYPIKIDDKIEISAKGYPEEDIIIKVKEKGCDPFDDVCDLACSYKRGVCDPLCYRDGKKEDVVCDIDCVDKNKNGKIDSDDLDGICDLDCYNNFKNPEKAYDPDCALLKINNPTLASSYGLDDVCDPDSNGVSDGICDPDCAKDNFICDPDCDGVVSSSNPSGLKDNDCYTCDKTCNGFCAMACSASDKDPDCPYGFIDWNTLEECCGNGICGKDEDCESCSNDCPSGNTCEDFGKVCCPKASDRDDYGCSAKKNLSEGEECGCDSQCNATLLCTSGHCCPANYFWNGTACSNRTDVLIVALKANMKKVYSDDQIKQLEDKIKEFIQTLNKYDSLGGIFLYLDEDQTKDIIGTKVTKPNDWNDIDGVLDQLIPKLEAKYLIILGGYERFPQALLSTTIDEIFGIAGGSDAPYGDINKDGKYIIDIPIGRIPDPNKGDMEVMLKTLETSINLHKSGGISLKTYIAPIMGCGGYDNRNWNSGKCFCQYIWSSSCQPCGSCCGCIQISPISGKDFVMVLAHGPGPVKEDYLRGGCLQETTATIRNIDVSNSFWMSMACGGAHIRFKETVSDSIMMTFLKNGGAIFIGSTNLNYGGMDSTCPAPGGDECIGTFYALVAKRFEIGKRIGDIYLEGKNEYYNKYKCRWVSREYHYHINHLFGDPTLKIKEMW
;
A
#
# COMPACT_ATOMS: atom_id res chain seq x y z
N MET A 1 -29.14 10.03 -26.89
CA MET A 1 -30.58 9.76 -27.13
C MET A 1 -31.20 11.09 -27.52
N GLU A 2 -31.79 11.22 -28.70
CA GLU A 2 -32.29 12.52 -29.19
C GLU A 2 -33.47 13.01 -28.34
N ALA A 3 -33.62 14.33 -28.16
CA ALA A 3 -34.67 14.93 -27.31
C ALA A 3 -36.10 14.50 -27.72
N LYS A 4 -36.31 14.20 -29.01
CA LYS A 4 -37.58 13.64 -29.51
C LYS A 4 -37.88 12.25 -28.95
N THR A 5 -36.86 11.41 -28.75
CA THR A 5 -37.02 10.06 -28.19
C THR A 5 -37.38 10.14 -26.70
N ILE A 6 -36.75 11.05 -25.95
CA ILE A 6 -37.05 11.27 -24.53
C ILE A 6 -38.48 11.79 -24.35
N PHE A 7 -38.92 12.73 -25.21
CA PHE A 7 -40.28 13.25 -25.19
C PHE A 7 -41.33 12.19 -25.53
N LEU A 8 -41.06 11.31 -26.49
CA LEU A 8 -41.97 10.21 -26.85
C LEU A 8 -42.11 9.19 -25.70
N ILE A 9 -41.00 8.87 -25.03
CA ILE A 9 -41.00 7.96 -23.87
C ILE A 9 -41.82 8.59 -22.71
N ALA A 10 -41.64 9.88 -22.45
CA ALA A 10 -42.37 10.58 -21.40
C ALA A 10 -43.90 10.60 -21.65
N ILE A 11 -44.33 10.90 -22.88
CA ILE A 11 -45.76 10.88 -23.25
C ILE A 11 -46.35 9.48 -23.13
N THR A 12 -45.60 8.46 -23.55
CA THR A 12 -46.06 7.06 -23.48
C THR A 12 -46.24 6.60 -22.03
N LEU A 13 -45.33 6.99 -21.14
CA LEU A 13 -45.43 6.73 -19.70
C LEU A 13 -46.65 7.41 -19.06
N VAL A 14 -46.91 8.67 -19.41
CA VAL A 14 -48.11 9.39 -18.94
C VAL A 14 -49.39 8.69 -19.40
N PHE A 15 -49.44 8.25 -20.66
CA PHE A 15 -50.60 7.52 -21.19
C PHE A 15 -50.85 6.20 -20.46
N ILE A 16 -49.80 5.45 -20.15
CA ILE A 16 -49.90 4.18 -19.42
C ILE A 16 -50.39 4.41 -17.98
N VAL A 17 -49.86 5.42 -17.29
CA VAL A 17 -50.26 5.76 -15.91
C VAL A 17 -51.72 6.22 -15.85
N VAL A 18 -52.17 7.06 -16.79
CA VAL A 18 -53.56 7.52 -16.85
C VAL A 18 -54.52 6.36 -17.17
N SER A 19 -54.13 5.47 -18.10
CA SER A 19 -54.95 4.31 -18.48
C SER A 19 -55.09 3.30 -17.34
N LEU A 20 -54.00 3.03 -16.61
CA LEU A 20 -54.02 2.16 -15.43
C LEU A 20 -54.80 2.79 -14.28
N SER A 21 -54.71 4.10 -14.08
CA SER A 21 -55.48 4.81 -13.06
C SER A 21 -56.99 4.72 -13.31
N LEU A 22 -57.41 4.85 -14.58
CA LEU A 22 -58.81 4.66 -15.00
C LEU A 22 -59.29 3.22 -14.75
N LEU A 23 -58.48 2.20 -15.09
CA LEU A 23 -58.80 0.79 -14.85
C LEU A 23 -58.94 0.45 -13.36
N VAL A 24 -58.12 1.05 -12.50
CA VAL A 24 -58.21 0.87 -11.04
C VAL A 24 -59.47 1.55 -10.48
N THR A 25 -59.84 2.74 -10.97
CA THR A 25 -61.10 3.38 -10.55
C THR A 25 -62.34 2.62 -11.00
N MET A 26 -62.30 1.93 -12.14
CA MET A 26 -63.44 1.16 -12.66
C MET A 26 -63.60 -0.23 -12.03
N SER A 27 -62.55 -0.80 -11.43
CA SER A 27 -62.56 -2.19 -10.91
C SER A 27 -62.95 -2.29 -9.43
N GLY A 28 -63.15 -1.18 -8.71
CA GLY A 28 -63.64 -1.18 -7.33
C GLY A 28 -62.70 -1.85 -6.31
N VAL A 29 -61.47 -2.14 -6.68
CA VAL A 29 -60.47 -2.78 -5.81
C VAL A 29 -59.76 -1.70 -4.99
N SER A 30 -60.16 -1.53 -3.73
CA SER A 30 -59.48 -0.64 -2.79
C SER A 30 -58.18 -1.28 -2.27
N LYS A 31 -57.11 -1.25 -3.06
CA LYS A 31 -55.75 -1.41 -2.53
C LYS A 31 -54.89 -0.24 -2.96
N ASN A 32 -54.03 0.20 -2.03
CA ASN A 32 -53.24 1.42 -2.03
C ASN A 32 -52.55 1.71 -3.37
N LEU A 33 -53.19 2.56 -4.20
CA LEU A 33 -52.67 3.10 -5.45
C LEU A 33 -51.20 3.60 -5.35
N PRO A 34 -50.73 4.18 -4.22
CA PRO A 34 -49.33 4.60 -4.09
C PRO A 34 -48.30 3.47 -4.18
N SER A 35 -48.61 2.26 -3.70
CA SER A 35 -47.64 1.14 -3.74
C SER A 35 -47.54 0.55 -5.14
N PHE A 36 -48.67 0.44 -5.86
CA PHE A 36 -48.68 -0.06 -7.23
C PHE A 36 -47.95 0.89 -8.21
N ILE A 37 -48.16 2.21 -8.05
CA ILE A 37 -47.45 3.21 -8.87
C ILE A 37 -45.94 3.12 -8.63
N ARG A 38 -45.50 2.98 -7.37
CA ARG A 38 -44.08 2.83 -7.00
C ARG A 38 -43.46 1.56 -7.63
N ASP A 39 -44.10 0.42 -7.45
CA ASP A 39 -43.55 -0.85 -7.93
C ASP A 39 -43.51 -0.90 -9.47
N PHE A 40 -44.47 -0.24 -10.14
CA PHE A 40 -44.47 -0.07 -11.60
C PHE A 40 -43.40 0.91 -12.09
N THR A 41 -43.17 2.02 -11.38
CA THR A 41 -42.10 2.98 -11.75
C THR A 41 -40.72 2.35 -11.58
N GLU A 42 -40.46 1.60 -10.50
CA GLU A 42 -39.21 0.86 -10.31
C GLU A 42 -39.00 -0.18 -11.43
N SER A 43 -40.06 -0.88 -11.83
CA SER A 43 -39.98 -1.88 -12.91
C SER A 43 -39.66 -1.25 -14.27
N ILE A 44 -40.24 -0.09 -14.62
CA ILE A 44 -39.91 0.60 -15.89
C ILE A 44 -38.54 1.28 -15.84
N TYR A 45 -38.16 1.87 -14.71
CA TYR A 45 -36.85 2.51 -14.56
C TYR A 45 -35.71 1.50 -14.76
N SER A 46 -35.86 0.29 -14.22
CA SER A 46 -34.91 -0.82 -14.40
C SER A 46 -34.83 -1.34 -15.85
N LEU A 47 -35.88 -1.15 -16.64
CA LEU A 47 -35.96 -1.54 -18.05
C LEU A 47 -35.29 -0.52 -18.98
N ILE A 48 -35.33 0.77 -18.64
CA ILE A 48 -34.78 1.87 -19.46
C ILE A 48 -33.32 2.16 -19.10
N PHE A 49 -32.96 2.10 -17.82
CA PHE A 49 -31.61 2.34 -17.33
C PHE A 49 -31.02 1.00 -16.88
N ARG A 50 -30.11 0.44 -17.69
CA ARG A 50 -29.49 -0.89 -17.49
C ARG A 50 -28.75 -1.08 -16.16
N SER A 51 -28.61 -0.04 -15.35
CA SER A 51 -28.20 -0.14 -13.95
C SER A 51 -29.25 0.53 -13.07
N PRO A 52 -29.78 -0.15 -12.03
CA PRO A 52 -30.68 0.48 -11.08
C PRO A 52 -29.97 1.66 -10.43
N TYR A 53 -30.55 2.86 -10.51
CA TYR A 53 -30.01 4.08 -9.91
C TYR A 53 -29.71 3.84 -8.43
N ASN A 54 -28.43 3.86 -8.08
CA ASN A 54 -27.96 3.71 -6.72
C ASN A 54 -27.64 5.09 -6.15
N ILE A 55 -28.48 5.56 -5.24
CA ILE A 55 -28.31 6.88 -4.63
C ILE A 55 -26.97 7.01 -3.89
N CYS A 56 -26.43 5.93 -3.30
CA CYS A 56 -25.12 5.99 -2.65
C CYS A 56 -23.98 6.21 -3.66
N GLU A 57 -24.05 5.64 -4.86
CA GLU A 57 -23.08 5.90 -5.94
C GLU A 57 -23.18 7.35 -6.43
N ALA A 58 -24.39 7.92 -6.47
CA ALA A 58 -24.61 9.29 -6.94
C ALA A 58 -24.01 10.36 -6.00
N TYR A 59 -23.81 10.03 -4.71
CA TYR A 59 -23.20 10.91 -3.70
C TYR A 59 -21.73 10.60 -3.42
N GLN A 60 -21.14 9.60 -4.09
CA GLN A 60 -19.75 9.21 -3.87
C GLN A 60 -18.79 10.38 -4.10
N ASP A 61 -17.97 10.66 -3.09
CA ASP A 61 -16.97 11.73 -2.98
C ASP A 61 -17.51 13.16 -3.17
N LYS A 62 -18.83 13.37 -3.04
CA LYS A 62 -19.44 14.69 -3.12
C LYS A 62 -19.48 15.41 -1.77
N LYS A 63 -19.49 16.74 -1.83
CA LYS A 63 -19.86 17.58 -0.69
C LYS A 63 -21.37 17.47 -0.46
N VAL A 64 -21.80 17.23 0.77
CA VAL A 64 -23.22 17.07 1.12
C VAL A 64 -23.62 18.01 2.25
N SER A 65 -24.80 18.62 2.07
CA SER A 65 -25.50 19.39 3.08
C SER A 65 -26.17 18.48 4.11
N TYR A 66 -26.66 19.06 5.21
CA TYR A 66 -27.32 18.31 6.28
C TYR A 66 -28.60 17.58 5.79
N GLU A 67 -29.37 18.21 4.90
CA GLU A 67 -30.58 17.59 4.33
C GLU A 67 -30.26 16.44 3.37
N GLU A 68 -29.21 16.58 2.56
CA GLU A 68 -28.72 15.51 1.69
C GLU A 68 -28.16 14.34 2.52
N PHE A 69 -27.46 14.65 3.60
CA PHE A 69 -26.97 13.66 4.55
C PHE A 69 -28.11 12.88 5.21
N LYS A 70 -29.17 13.55 5.70
CA LYS A 70 -30.37 12.87 6.21
C LYS A 70 -31.03 12.00 5.14
N THR A 71 -31.13 12.50 3.91
CA THR A 71 -31.68 11.73 2.77
C THR A 71 -30.87 10.45 2.52
N LEU A 72 -29.55 10.54 2.60
CA LEU A 72 -28.63 9.42 2.42
C LEU A 72 -28.77 8.38 3.55
N LEU A 73 -28.91 8.82 4.81
CA LEU A 73 -29.19 7.93 5.95
C LEU A 73 -30.52 7.17 5.78
N VAL A 74 -31.59 7.87 5.38
CA VAL A 74 -32.91 7.24 5.11
C VAL A 74 -32.82 6.25 3.94
N ALA A 75 -32.09 6.58 2.88
CA ALA A 75 -31.90 5.71 1.73
C ALA A 75 -31.14 4.42 2.10
N ILE A 76 -30.10 4.54 2.92
CA ILE A 76 -29.34 3.40 3.44
C ILE A 76 -30.25 2.52 4.31
N LYS A 77 -31.04 3.11 5.21
CA LYS A 77 -31.98 2.35 6.06
C LYS A 77 -33.04 1.60 5.25
N LYS A 78 -33.53 2.19 4.16
CA LYS A 78 -34.52 1.55 3.26
C LYS A 78 -33.91 0.51 2.32
N GLY A 79 -32.61 0.23 2.42
CA GLY A 79 -31.91 -0.70 1.52
C GLY A 79 -31.74 -0.17 0.10
N SER A 80 -32.02 1.12 -0.15
CA SER A 80 -31.92 1.73 -1.48
C SER A 80 -30.47 1.82 -1.98
N CYS A 81 -29.50 1.69 -1.08
CA CYS A 81 -28.07 1.63 -1.42
C CYS A 81 -27.52 0.21 -1.59
N LYS A 82 -28.33 -0.84 -1.39
CA LYS A 82 -27.90 -2.25 -1.40
C LYS A 82 -26.66 -2.46 -0.51
N ASN A 83 -25.59 -3.05 -1.04
CA ASN A 83 -24.34 -3.32 -0.34
C ASN A 83 -23.28 -2.21 -0.51
N VAL A 84 -23.64 -1.06 -1.11
CA VAL A 84 -22.71 0.02 -1.45
C VAL A 84 -22.72 1.07 -0.35
N SER A 85 -21.53 1.39 0.17
CA SER A 85 -21.31 2.52 1.08
C SER A 85 -21.18 3.81 0.28
N ALA A 86 -21.59 4.93 0.85
CA ALA A 86 -21.33 6.26 0.29
C ALA A 86 -20.24 6.95 1.10
N THR A 87 -19.17 7.37 0.43
CA THR A 87 -18.20 8.29 1.04
C THR A 87 -18.54 9.72 0.66
N VAL A 88 -18.75 10.60 1.61
CA VAL A 88 -19.15 11.99 1.39
C VAL A 88 -18.28 12.95 2.19
N LYS A 89 -18.16 14.20 1.74
CA LYS A 89 -17.52 15.28 2.48
C LYS A 89 -18.59 16.20 3.07
N LEU A 90 -18.53 16.47 4.36
CA LEU A 90 -19.60 17.24 5.02
C LEU A 90 -19.40 18.75 4.90
N THR A 91 -20.51 19.49 4.85
CA THR A 91 -20.51 20.97 4.93
C THR A 91 -21.11 21.47 6.24
N PHE A 92 -21.20 20.62 7.27
CA PHE A 92 -21.81 20.89 8.56
C PHE A 92 -21.19 19.99 9.63
N SER A 93 -21.40 20.34 10.89
CA SER A 93 -21.02 19.54 12.05
C SER A 93 -22.27 19.04 12.79
N LEU A 94 -22.12 17.98 13.57
CA LEU A 94 -23.16 17.47 14.46
C LEU A 94 -22.60 17.32 15.85
N SER A 95 -23.24 18.01 16.80
CA SER A 95 -22.98 17.76 18.21
C SER A 95 -23.51 16.38 18.59
N LYS A 96 -23.04 15.91 19.73
CA LYS A 96 -23.54 14.68 20.34
C LYS A 96 -25.04 14.73 20.64
N ASP A 97 -25.61 15.91 20.91
CA ASP A 97 -27.05 16.09 21.08
C ASP A 97 -27.83 16.10 19.76
N ASP A 98 -27.23 16.60 18.68
CA ASP A 98 -27.81 16.50 17.33
C ASP A 98 -27.89 15.05 16.88
N ILE A 99 -26.85 14.25 17.14
CA ILE A 99 -26.85 12.81 16.85
C ILE A 99 -27.93 12.07 17.68
N LYS A 100 -28.26 12.54 18.89
CA LYS A 100 -29.38 12.00 19.69
C LYS A 100 -30.76 12.35 19.10
N LYS A 101 -30.91 13.53 18.47
CA LYS A 101 -32.16 13.98 17.85
C LYS A 101 -32.37 13.38 16.45
N LEU A 102 -31.28 13.14 15.73
CA LEU A 102 -31.26 12.71 14.33
C LEU A 102 -32.15 11.48 14.05
N PRO A 103 -32.15 10.39 14.85
CA PRO A 103 -33.06 9.25 14.65
C PRO A 103 -34.54 9.61 14.70
N LYS A 104 -34.94 10.57 15.53
CA LYS A 104 -36.32 11.08 15.58
C LYS A 104 -36.66 11.90 14.34
N GLU A 105 -35.69 12.64 13.79
CA GLU A 105 -35.86 13.43 12.57
C GLU A 105 -36.00 12.55 11.32
N ILE A 106 -35.31 11.41 11.29
CA ILE A 106 -35.34 10.48 10.14
C ILE A 106 -36.26 9.27 10.33
N GLY A 107 -36.89 9.11 11.50
CA GLY A 107 -37.92 8.12 11.79
C GLY A 107 -37.46 6.70 12.14
N ILE A 108 -36.42 6.54 12.98
CA ILE A 108 -35.86 5.25 13.45
C ILE A 108 -36.19 5.00 14.95
N SER A 109 -36.47 3.75 15.38
CA SER A 109 -36.93 3.39 16.75
C SER A 109 -35.81 3.39 17.81
N LYS A 110 -36.15 3.22 19.11
CA LYS A 110 -35.37 3.77 20.25
C LYS A 110 -34.73 2.73 21.21
N GLU A 111 -34.90 1.41 21.02
CA GLU A 111 -34.79 0.42 22.13
C GLU A 111 -33.55 -0.52 22.26
N GLU A 112 -32.49 -0.50 21.43
CA GLU A 112 -31.37 -1.47 21.60
C GLU A 112 -29.97 -0.81 21.39
N LEU A 113 -29.03 -0.93 22.33
CA LEU A 113 -27.78 -0.13 22.41
C LEU A 113 -26.58 -0.92 23.00
N VAL A 114 -25.46 -1.08 22.26
CA VAL A 114 -24.17 -1.61 22.76
C VAL A 114 -22.98 -0.89 22.07
N PHE A 115 -21.93 -0.50 22.81
CA PHE A 115 -20.70 0.11 22.27
C PHE A 115 -19.41 -0.45 22.93
N PHE A 116 -18.32 -0.56 22.17
CA PHE A 116 -16.98 -0.98 22.63
C PHE A 116 -15.96 0.16 22.51
N GLY A 117 -15.22 0.45 23.59
CA GLY A 117 -13.88 1.08 23.52
C GLY A 117 -13.67 2.52 24.06
N LYS A 118 -14.25 2.85 25.23
CA LYS A 118 -13.96 3.94 26.22
C LYS A 118 -13.76 5.39 25.70
N GLU A 119 -14.51 6.42 26.10
CA GLU A 119 -15.19 6.64 27.39
C GLU A 119 -16.65 7.13 27.33
N GLU A 120 -17.24 7.59 26.22
CA GLU A 120 -18.67 7.93 26.19
C GLU A 120 -19.29 7.86 24.78
N PRO A 121 -20.16 6.88 24.48
CA PRO A 121 -20.90 6.81 23.23
C PRO A 121 -22.04 7.84 23.23
N MET A 122 -22.16 8.63 22.17
CA MET A 122 -23.28 9.55 22.00
C MET A 122 -23.99 9.32 20.67
N GLY A 123 -25.21 8.77 20.75
CA GLY A 123 -26.10 8.51 19.62
C GLY A 123 -27.01 7.29 19.83
N VAL A 124 -28.22 7.32 19.24
CA VAL A 124 -29.35 6.39 19.48
C VAL A 124 -29.32 5.21 18.50
N GLY A 125 -29.66 4.00 18.98
CA GLY A 125 -29.52 2.69 18.31
C GLY A 125 -30.11 2.61 16.89
N GLY A 126 -29.25 2.59 15.89
CA GLY A 126 -29.58 2.73 14.47
C GLY A 126 -28.52 3.52 13.73
N ILE A 127 -27.76 4.34 14.45
CA ILE A 127 -26.62 5.08 13.92
C ILE A 127 -25.39 4.85 14.81
N ILE A 128 -24.38 4.16 14.28
CA ILE A 128 -23.09 3.96 14.92
C ILE A 128 -22.10 4.98 14.36
N VAL A 129 -21.67 5.94 15.18
CA VAL A 129 -20.64 6.91 14.79
C VAL A 129 -19.27 6.41 15.27
N LYS A 130 -18.37 6.13 14.33
CA LYS A 130 -16.95 5.83 14.55
C LYS A 130 -16.14 7.04 14.09
N GLY A 131 -15.94 8.00 14.99
CA GLY A 131 -15.46 9.33 14.63
C GLY A 131 -14.64 10.01 15.70
N ASN A 132 -14.64 11.34 15.66
CA ASN A 132 -13.84 12.17 16.56
C ASN A 132 -14.33 12.02 18.02
N PRO A 133 -13.43 11.88 19.01
CA PRO A 133 -13.80 12.05 20.41
C PRO A 133 -14.09 13.54 20.68
N GLY A 134 -15.04 13.85 21.55
CA GLY A 134 -15.40 15.24 21.92
C GLY A 134 -16.90 15.53 21.81
N GLU A 135 -17.32 16.79 22.00
CA GLU A 135 -18.74 17.20 21.94
C GLU A 135 -19.33 17.14 20.52
N TYR A 136 -18.46 17.17 19.49
CA TYR A 136 -18.81 17.11 18.08
C TYR A 136 -18.13 15.91 17.41
N PRO A 137 -18.82 14.74 17.32
CA PRO A 137 -18.22 13.52 16.78
C PRO A 137 -18.09 13.53 15.26
N ILE A 138 -18.85 14.42 14.62
CA ILE A 138 -18.90 14.64 13.18
C ILE A 138 -18.73 16.14 12.96
N LYS A 139 -17.71 16.53 12.19
CA LYS A 139 -17.29 17.91 11.97
C LYS A 139 -17.40 18.32 10.51
N ILE A 140 -17.49 19.61 10.26
CA ILE A 140 -17.42 20.18 8.92
C ILE A 140 -16.12 19.72 8.23
N ASP A 141 -16.25 19.44 6.92
CA ASP A 141 -15.23 18.86 6.08
C ASP A 141 -14.73 17.45 6.46
N ASP A 142 -15.33 16.79 7.46
CA ASP A 142 -15.10 15.36 7.67
C ASP A 142 -15.40 14.63 6.35
N LYS A 143 -14.48 13.75 5.96
CA LYS A 143 -14.75 12.75 4.93
C LYS A 143 -15.30 11.53 5.65
N ILE A 144 -16.59 11.27 5.51
CA ILE A 144 -17.26 10.17 6.20
C ILE A 144 -17.71 9.10 5.21
N GLU A 145 -17.61 7.85 5.62
CA GLU A 145 -18.19 6.70 4.96
C GLU A 145 -19.47 6.29 5.69
N ILE A 146 -20.58 6.18 4.96
CA ILE A 146 -21.89 5.80 5.48
C ILE A 146 -22.29 4.46 4.88
N SER A 147 -22.67 3.48 5.71
CA SER A 147 -23.06 2.14 5.24
C SER A 147 -24.01 1.42 6.18
N ALA A 148 -24.81 0.46 5.69
CA ALA A 148 -25.64 -0.42 6.50
C ALA A 148 -24.90 -1.75 6.80
N LYS A 149 -24.01 -1.77 7.81
CA LYS A 149 -23.25 -2.99 8.20
C LYS A 149 -22.95 -3.07 9.71
N GLY A 150 -23.84 -2.59 10.57
CA GLY A 150 -23.72 -2.76 12.03
C GLY A 150 -24.17 -4.13 12.55
N TYR A 151 -23.72 -4.46 13.76
CA TYR A 151 -24.06 -5.68 14.51
C TYR A 151 -24.68 -5.24 15.85
N PRO A 152 -25.90 -5.68 16.23
CA PRO A 152 -26.78 -6.63 15.55
C PRO A 152 -27.72 -5.97 14.49
N GLU A 153 -27.60 -6.50 13.27
CA GLU A 153 -28.48 -6.54 12.09
C GLU A 153 -29.20 -5.30 11.50
N GLU A 154 -29.27 -4.11 12.10
CA GLU A 154 -30.03 -3.01 11.46
C GLU A 154 -29.50 -1.57 11.61
N ASP A 155 -28.19 -1.39 11.81
CA ASP A 155 -27.59 -0.06 12.02
C ASP A 155 -26.87 0.55 10.80
N ILE A 156 -26.99 1.87 10.68
CA ILE A 156 -26.19 2.73 9.82
C ILE A 156 -24.87 3.05 10.53
N ILE A 157 -23.75 2.70 9.93
CA ILE A 157 -22.43 3.10 10.41
C ILE A 157 -21.99 4.36 9.69
N ILE A 158 -21.61 5.37 10.45
CA ILE A 158 -20.88 6.55 9.99
C ILE A 158 -19.44 6.40 10.47
N LYS A 159 -18.50 6.21 9.54
CA LYS A 159 -17.07 6.11 9.83
C LYS A 159 -16.36 7.34 9.30
N VAL A 160 -15.73 8.12 10.18
CA VAL A 160 -14.86 9.23 9.77
C VAL A 160 -13.58 8.66 9.19
N LYS A 161 -13.36 8.87 7.88
CA LYS A 161 -12.17 8.42 7.13
C LYS A 161 -11.07 9.46 7.20
N GLU A 162 -11.45 10.72 7.17
CA GLU A 162 -10.55 11.86 7.35
C GLU A 162 -11.20 12.85 8.30
N LYS A 163 -10.44 13.24 9.34
CA LYS A 163 -10.88 14.22 10.32
C LYS A 163 -10.86 15.61 9.69
N GLY A 164 -12.06 16.14 9.49
CA GLY A 164 -12.35 17.55 9.34
C GLY A 164 -12.22 18.27 10.68
N CYS A 165 -12.55 19.55 10.64
CA CYS A 165 -12.17 20.50 11.67
C CYS A 165 -13.26 21.57 11.71
N ASP A 166 -13.83 21.87 12.88
CA ASP A 166 -14.90 22.86 13.00
C ASP A 166 -14.43 24.08 13.80
N PRO A 167 -14.02 25.18 13.14
CA PRO A 167 -13.53 26.35 13.85
C PRO A 167 -14.66 27.19 14.51
N PHE A 168 -15.91 26.74 14.40
CA PHE A 168 -17.08 27.47 14.90
C PHE A 168 -17.79 26.79 16.07
N ASP A 169 -17.23 25.68 16.58
CA ASP A 169 -17.80 24.96 17.71
C ASP A 169 -17.17 25.38 19.05
N ASP A 170 -17.74 24.86 20.14
CA ASP A 170 -17.38 25.28 21.49
C ASP A 170 -16.18 24.48 22.06
N VAL A 171 -15.43 23.72 21.24
CA VAL A 171 -14.45 22.72 21.69
C VAL A 171 -13.10 22.88 21.01
N CYS A 172 -12.07 23.20 21.82
CA CYS A 172 -10.69 23.36 21.35
C CYS A 172 -10.18 22.22 20.43
N ASP A 173 -10.11 22.52 19.14
CA ASP A 173 -9.70 21.57 18.10
C ASP A 173 -8.25 21.77 17.62
N LEU A 174 -7.30 21.12 18.31
CA LEU A 174 -5.86 21.17 17.99
C LEU A 174 -5.49 20.80 16.53
N ALA A 175 -6.35 20.02 15.85
CA ALA A 175 -6.12 19.63 14.45
C ALA A 175 -6.47 20.75 13.44
N CYS A 176 -7.33 21.71 13.81
CA CYS A 176 -7.67 22.89 13.00
C CYS A 176 -6.42 23.72 12.71
N SER A 177 -5.61 23.96 13.75
CA SER A 177 -4.35 24.70 13.61
C SER A 177 -3.37 23.93 12.75
N TYR A 178 -3.21 22.61 12.97
CA TYR A 178 -2.16 21.84 12.31
C TYR A 178 -2.35 21.62 10.81
N LYS A 179 -3.60 21.47 10.34
CA LYS A 179 -3.88 21.14 8.92
C LYS A 179 -4.37 22.32 8.07
N ARG A 180 -4.84 23.43 8.66
CA ARG A 180 -5.54 24.48 7.88
C ARG A 180 -5.26 25.93 8.26
N GLY A 181 -4.47 26.20 9.32
CA GLY A 181 -4.17 27.58 9.68
C GLY A 181 -5.35 28.37 10.23
N VAL A 182 -6.28 27.69 10.90
CA VAL A 182 -7.38 28.36 11.61
C VAL A 182 -7.28 27.94 13.06
N CYS A 183 -7.00 28.88 13.95
CA CYS A 183 -6.92 28.61 15.38
C CYS A 183 -8.31 28.78 16.01
N ASP A 184 -8.74 27.76 16.76
CA ASP A 184 -10.01 27.75 17.47
C ASP A 184 -9.97 28.75 18.65
N PRO A 185 -10.89 29.75 18.70
CA PRO A 185 -10.90 30.78 19.74
C PRO A 185 -11.05 30.26 21.18
N LEU A 186 -11.53 29.04 21.40
CA LEU A 186 -11.71 28.48 22.75
C LEU A 186 -10.46 27.78 23.29
N CYS A 187 -9.53 27.38 22.40
CA CYS A 187 -8.18 27.00 22.81
C CYS A 187 -7.44 28.13 23.55
N TYR A 188 -7.82 29.40 23.32
CA TYR A 188 -7.29 30.57 24.02
C TYR A 188 -7.81 30.72 25.47
N ARG A 189 -8.95 30.11 25.82
CA ARG A 189 -9.70 30.44 27.04
C ARG A 189 -9.47 29.46 28.20
N ASP A 190 -9.19 28.19 27.91
CA ASP A 190 -9.31 27.10 28.90
C ASP A 190 -8.02 26.75 29.67
N GLY A 191 -6.89 27.43 29.42
CA GLY A 191 -5.69 27.32 30.26
C GLY A 191 -4.92 25.99 30.12
N LYS A 192 -3.59 26.09 29.97
CA LYS A 192 -2.66 25.01 29.62
C LYS A 192 -2.81 23.72 30.47
N LYS A 193 -2.77 22.55 29.82
CA LYS A 193 -2.21 21.32 30.41
C LYS A 193 -0.69 21.36 30.24
N GLU A 194 0.04 21.09 31.31
CA GLU A 194 1.47 21.41 31.51
C GLU A 194 2.48 20.77 30.53
N ASP A 195 2.06 19.88 29.62
CA ASP A 195 2.99 19.09 28.79
C ASP A 195 2.78 19.20 27.27
N VAL A 196 2.17 20.27 26.75
CA VAL A 196 2.08 20.47 25.28
C VAL A 196 2.40 21.90 24.87
N VAL A 197 3.44 22.01 24.02
CA VAL A 197 3.87 23.20 23.29
C VAL A 197 2.79 23.57 22.26
N CYS A 198 1.75 24.28 22.72
CA CYS A 198 1.19 25.36 21.92
C CYS A 198 1.91 26.62 22.41
N ASP A 199 3.06 26.86 21.81
CA ASP A 199 3.79 28.11 21.91
C ASP A 199 3.88 28.68 20.50
N ILE A 200 3.70 29.99 20.42
CA ILE A 200 4.39 30.93 19.53
C ILE A 200 3.71 32.27 19.73
N ASP A 201 4.40 33.05 20.56
CA ASP A 201 4.18 34.43 20.92
C ASP A 201 4.63 35.31 19.73
N CYS A 202 3.69 35.92 19.00
CA CYS A 202 3.97 37.09 18.17
C CYS A 202 3.16 38.24 18.79
N VAL A 203 3.86 39.22 19.38
CA VAL A 203 3.20 40.30 20.11
C VAL A 203 2.79 41.41 19.13
N ASP A 204 1.60 41.32 18.56
CA ASP A 204 0.93 42.48 17.94
C ASP A 204 0.46 43.43 19.06
N LYS A 205 1.41 44.20 19.59
CA LYS A 205 1.27 45.08 20.76
C LYS A 205 0.19 46.12 20.53
N ASN A 206 0.10 46.61 19.30
CA ASN A 206 -0.84 47.66 18.93
C ASN A 206 -2.20 47.12 18.44
N LYS A 207 -2.30 45.80 18.20
CA LYS A 207 -3.50 45.04 17.82
C LYS A 207 -4.03 45.36 16.43
N ASN A 208 -3.16 45.74 15.49
CA ASN A 208 -3.54 46.12 14.13
C ASN A 208 -3.60 44.92 13.15
N GLY A 209 -3.22 43.74 13.60
CA GLY A 209 -3.15 42.50 12.82
C GLY A 209 -1.81 42.27 12.10
N LYS A 210 -0.85 43.20 12.24
CA LYS A 210 0.49 43.17 11.65
C LYS A 210 1.53 43.00 12.74
N ILE A 211 2.67 42.41 12.38
CA ILE A 211 3.87 42.40 13.22
C ILE A 211 4.89 43.31 12.53
N ASP A 212 5.06 44.53 13.05
CA ASP A 212 5.92 45.55 12.43
C ASP A 212 6.70 46.38 13.47
N SER A 213 7.39 47.44 13.03
CA SER A 213 8.20 48.27 13.92
C SER A 213 7.43 48.95 15.07
N ASP A 214 6.09 49.03 15.00
CA ASP A 214 5.27 49.55 16.09
C ASP A 214 5.04 48.52 17.22
N ASP A 215 5.48 47.28 17.01
CA ASP A 215 5.31 46.16 17.95
C ASP A 215 6.54 45.86 18.81
N LEU A 216 7.64 46.61 18.62
CA LEU A 216 8.88 46.47 19.39
C LEU A 216 8.65 46.47 20.91
N ASP A 217 9.16 45.45 21.57
CA ASP A 217 9.13 45.30 23.02
C ASP A 217 10.51 45.09 23.65
N GLY A 218 11.55 44.94 22.82
CA GLY A 218 12.95 44.87 23.22
C GLY A 218 13.46 43.46 23.55
N ILE A 219 12.69 42.43 23.21
CA ILE A 219 13.05 41.01 23.35
C ILE A 219 13.06 40.40 21.96
N CYS A 220 14.03 39.53 21.65
CA CYS A 220 14.10 38.82 20.37
C CYS A 220 13.57 37.39 20.53
N ASP A 221 12.45 37.08 19.89
CA ASP A 221 11.69 35.84 19.98
C ASP A 221 11.99 34.90 18.80
N LEU A 222 12.66 33.78 19.10
CA LEU A 222 13.35 32.94 18.11
C LEU A 222 12.48 31.93 17.35
N ASP A 223 11.18 31.86 17.61
CA ASP A 223 10.27 30.84 17.06
C ASP A 223 9.26 31.39 16.02
N CYS A 224 9.41 32.67 15.64
CA CYS A 224 8.57 33.33 14.63
C CYS A 224 8.83 32.86 13.18
N TYR A 225 10.00 32.32 12.86
CA TYR A 225 10.57 32.15 11.51
C TYR A 225 9.90 31.17 10.51
N ASN A 226 8.62 30.78 10.63
CA ASN A 226 8.05 29.81 9.66
C ASN A 226 6.53 29.90 9.52
N ASN A 227 6.01 30.38 8.38
CA ASN A 227 4.58 30.63 8.18
C ASN A 227 3.91 29.77 7.08
N PHE A 228 2.85 29.00 7.40
CA PHE A 228 1.75 28.68 6.43
C PHE A 228 0.36 28.52 7.08
N LYS A 229 0.17 29.08 8.27
CA LYS A 229 -1.03 28.88 9.10
C LYS A 229 -1.60 30.14 9.69
N ASN A 230 -0.86 31.24 9.74
CA ASN A 230 -1.19 32.23 10.74
C ASN A 230 -0.62 33.60 10.36
N PRO A 231 -1.46 34.65 10.37
CA PRO A 231 -1.76 35.34 9.13
C PRO A 231 -0.82 36.41 8.60
N GLU A 232 0.24 36.86 9.25
CA GLU A 232 1.11 37.88 8.64
C GLU A 232 2.58 37.56 8.97
N LYS A 233 3.24 36.88 8.02
CA LYS A 233 4.68 36.56 7.92
C LYS A 233 5.53 37.12 9.05
N ALA A 234 5.52 36.36 10.14
CA ALA A 234 6.03 36.79 11.41
C ALA A 234 7.54 36.60 11.47
N TYR A 235 8.22 37.72 11.59
CA TYR A 235 9.59 37.83 12.01
C TYR A 235 9.57 38.87 13.13
N ASP A 236 10.22 38.60 14.26
CA ASP A 236 10.26 39.55 15.35
C ASP A 236 11.21 40.73 15.00
N PRO A 237 10.70 41.96 14.83
CA PRO A 237 11.51 43.10 14.46
C PRO A 237 12.60 43.46 15.49
N ASP A 238 12.46 43.03 16.75
CA ASP A 238 13.50 43.18 17.77
C ASP A 238 14.73 42.30 17.48
N CYS A 239 14.57 41.16 16.79
CA CYS A 239 15.69 40.32 16.35
C CYS A 239 16.54 41.00 15.26
N ALA A 240 15.91 41.64 14.28
CA ALA A 240 16.61 42.44 13.26
C ALA A 240 17.33 43.63 13.88
N LEU A 241 16.64 44.36 14.77
CA LEU A 241 17.21 45.52 15.47
C LEU A 241 18.37 45.13 16.40
N LEU A 242 18.31 43.96 17.05
CA LEU A 242 19.40 43.43 17.86
C LEU A 242 20.63 43.11 17.00
N LYS A 243 20.44 42.53 15.81
CA LYS A 243 21.51 42.25 14.83
C LYS A 243 22.19 43.53 14.36
N ILE A 244 21.41 44.58 14.07
CA ILE A 244 21.91 45.88 13.60
C ILE A 244 22.64 46.65 14.73
N ASN A 245 22.05 46.72 15.92
CA ASN A 245 22.56 47.57 17.00
C ASN A 245 23.65 46.89 17.85
N ASN A 246 23.66 45.56 17.93
CA ASN A 246 24.61 44.81 18.73
C ASN A 246 24.96 43.44 18.10
N PRO A 247 25.67 43.45 16.95
CA PRO A 247 25.94 42.25 16.16
C PRO A 247 26.72 41.17 16.91
N THR A 248 27.58 41.54 17.87
CA THR A 248 28.31 40.58 18.71
C THR A 248 27.38 39.83 19.66
N LEU A 249 26.35 40.51 20.20
CA LEU A 249 25.34 39.88 21.04
C LEU A 249 24.40 39.01 20.19
N ALA A 250 23.99 39.48 19.02
CA ALA A 250 23.15 38.71 18.09
C ALA A 250 23.84 37.40 17.63
N SER A 251 25.11 37.45 17.23
CA SER A 251 25.91 36.25 16.90
C SER A 251 26.04 35.28 18.08
N SER A 252 26.05 35.78 19.33
CA SER A 252 26.03 34.90 20.51
C SER A 252 24.71 34.14 20.73
N TYR A 253 23.62 34.58 20.09
CA TYR A 253 22.34 33.89 20.02
C TYR A 253 22.19 33.01 18.76
N GLY A 254 23.20 32.96 17.88
CA GLY A 254 23.16 32.20 16.62
C GLY A 254 22.37 32.88 15.50
N LEU A 255 22.23 34.22 15.56
CA LEU A 255 21.47 35.04 14.60
C LEU A 255 22.31 35.56 13.43
N ASP A 256 23.54 35.07 13.29
CA ASP A 256 24.54 35.55 12.33
C ASP A 256 24.14 35.27 10.87
N ASP A 257 23.45 34.16 10.61
CA ASP A 257 23.11 33.65 9.26
C ASP A 257 21.61 33.30 9.11
N VAL A 258 20.74 33.91 9.92
CA VAL A 258 19.30 33.61 9.91
C VAL A 258 18.59 34.49 8.88
N CYS A 259 18.24 33.87 7.76
CA CYS A 259 17.46 34.44 6.65
C CYS A 259 15.96 34.23 6.86
N ASP A 260 15.12 35.23 6.53
CA ASP A 260 13.67 35.04 6.38
C ASP A 260 13.36 34.54 4.95
N PRO A 261 13.03 33.26 4.75
CA PRO A 261 12.70 32.75 3.42
C PRO A 261 11.36 33.23 2.87
N ASP A 262 10.50 33.82 3.70
CA ASP A 262 9.16 34.26 3.30
C ASP A 262 9.15 35.68 2.70
N SER A 263 10.23 36.47 2.83
CA SER A 263 10.40 37.81 2.22
C SER A 263 10.79 37.76 0.73
N ASN A 264 11.03 36.57 0.17
CA ASN A 264 11.46 36.40 -1.22
C ASN A 264 10.48 37.04 -2.23
N GLY A 265 10.90 38.14 -2.86
CA GLY A 265 10.15 38.87 -3.87
C GLY A 265 8.91 39.62 -3.34
N VAL A 266 8.76 39.76 -2.02
CA VAL A 266 7.62 40.42 -1.37
C VAL A 266 8.13 41.44 -0.35
N SER A 267 7.70 42.70 -0.48
CA SER A 267 8.02 43.73 0.51
C SER A 267 7.18 43.53 1.77
N ASP A 268 7.84 43.37 2.90
CA ASP A 268 7.26 43.25 4.24
C ASP A 268 7.66 44.42 5.17
N GLY A 269 8.54 45.30 4.70
CA GLY A 269 8.97 46.49 5.41
C GLY A 269 10.19 46.29 6.30
N ILE A 270 10.99 45.23 6.10
CA ILE A 270 12.30 45.02 6.73
C ILE A 270 13.29 44.57 5.65
N CYS A 271 14.56 44.99 5.73
CA CYS A 271 15.59 44.62 4.76
C CYS A 271 16.55 43.55 5.31
N ASP A 272 16.58 42.37 4.67
CA ASP A 272 17.37 41.18 4.98
C ASP A 272 18.42 40.82 3.89
N PRO A 273 19.55 41.57 3.81
CA PRO A 273 20.50 41.46 2.71
C PRO A 273 21.39 40.20 2.74
N ASP A 274 21.36 39.40 3.80
CA ASP A 274 22.12 38.15 3.93
C ASP A 274 21.43 36.94 3.27
N CYS A 275 20.16 37.08 2.89
CA CYS A 275 19.39 36.04 2.22
C CYS A 275 19.83 35.76 0.77
N ALA A 276 20.43 36.74 0.10
CA ALA A 276 20.67 36.70 -1.33
C ALA A 276 21.74 35.67 -1.76
N LYS A 277 22.80 35.50 -0.96
CA LYS A 277 23.98 34.73 -1.37
C LYS A 277 23.89 33.24 -1.11
N ASP A 278 23.39 32.84 0.06
CA ASP A 278 23.46 31.45 0.50
C ASP A 278 22.16 30.69 0.28
N ASN A 279 21.02 31.39 0.18
CA ASN A 279 19.70 30.77 0.10
C ASN A 279 18.87 31.24 -1.11
N PHE A 280 19.44 32.09 -1.98
CA PHE A 280 18.80 32.56 -3.22
C PHE A 280 17.45 33.28 -3.00
N ILE A 281 17.33 34.02 -1.90
CA ILE A 281 16.13 34.76 -1.50
C ILE A 281 16.37 36.26 -1.67
N CYS A 282 15.41 36.92 -2.33
CA CYS A 282 15.51 38.32 -2.74
C CYS A 282 14.59 39.22 -1.93
N ASP A 283 15.12 40.26 -1.30
CA ASP A 283 14.32 41.18 -0.47
C ASP A 283 14.13 42.56 -1.13
N PRO A 284 12.88 42.93 -1.52
CA PRO A 284 12.58 44.23 -2.12
C PRO A 284 12.78 45.46 -1.24
N ASP A 285 12.81 45.31 0.08
CA ASP A 285 13.02 46.42 1.02
C ASP A 285 14.52 46.81 1.12
N CYS A 286 15.42 45.97 0.58
CA CYS A 286 16.85 46.26 0.40
C CYS A 286 17.17 47.04 -0.88
N ASP A 287 16.56 48.21 -1.05
CA ASP A 287 16.66 49.04 -2.27
C ASP A 287 17.83 50.06 -2.28
N GLY A 288 18.59 50.13 -1.18
CA GLY A 288 19.70 51.07 -0.99
C GLY A 288 19.31 52.48 -0.56
N VAL A 289 18.04 52.72 -0.24
CA VAL A 289 17.53 53.98 0.29
C VAL A 289 17.44 53.87 1.81
N VAL A 290 17.94 54.88 2.52
CA VAL A 290 17.85 54.92 3.99
C VAL A 290 16.41 55.23 4.41
N SER A 291 15.78 54.29 5.09
CA SER A 291 14.41 54.40 5.62
C SER A 291 14.32 53.78 7.02
N SER A 292 13.14 53.79 7.65
CA SER A 292 12.93 53.06 8.91
C SER A 292 13.04 51.54 8.75
N SER A 293 12.68 51.01 7.57
CA SER A 293 12.78 49.59 7.20
C SER A 293 14.18 49.17 6.76
N ASN A 294 14.98 50.11 6.24
CA ASN A 294 16.36 49.91 5.79
C ASN A 294 17.26 51.04 6.35
N PRO A 295 17.51 51.05 7.67
CA PRO A 295 18.15 52.18 8.36
C PRO A 295 19.61 52.42 7.93
N SER A 296 20.23 51.43 7.26
CA SER A 296 21.60 51.52 6.76
C SER A 296 21.70 51.70 5.24
N GLY A 297 20.58 51.77 4.51
CA GLY A 297 20.55 51.92 3.05
C GLY A 297 21.28 50.78 2.32
N LEU A 298 21.07 49.55 2.80
CA LEU A 298 21.68 48.34 2.26
C LEU A 298 21.00 47.96 0.94
N LYS A 299 21.76 47.28 0.07
CA LYS A 299 21.31 46.83 -1.24
C LYS A 299 21.43 45.33 -1.38
N ASP A 300 20.38 44.70 -1.88
CA ASP A 300 20.41 43.33 -2.37
C ASP A 300 20.68 43.34 -3.89
N ASN A 301 21.96 43.38 -4.27
CA ASN A 301 22.33 43.60 -5.67
C ASN A 301 22.18 42.35 -6.56
N ASP A 302 22.18 41.16 -5.95
CA ASP A 302 22.25 39.88 -6.65
C ASP A 302 20.89 39.55 -7.32
N CYS A 303 19.79 40.09 -6.78
CA CYS A 303 18.43 39.81 -7.25
C CYS A 303 17.92 40.67 -8.42
N TYR A 304 18.49 41.84 -8.63
CA TYR A 304 17.98 42.81 -9.60
C TYR A 304 18.84 42.95 -10.86
N THR A 305 19.91 42.16 -10.96
CA THR A 305 20.84 42.21 -12.10
C THR A 305 20.94 40.82 -12.71
N CYS A 306 20.50 40.67 -13.97
CA CYS A 306 20.71 39.42 -14.71
C CYS A 306 22.21 39.24 -14.97
N ASP A 307 22.84 38.28 -14.28
CA ASP A 307 24.29 38.10 -14.27
C ASP A 307 24.81 37.34 -15.49
N LYS A 308 23.94 36.57 -16.17
CA LYS A 308 24.23 35.79 -17.38
C LYS A 308 25.27 34.70 -17.14
N THR A 309 25.35 34.18 -15.92
CA THR A 309 26.31 33.16 -15.52
C THR A 309 25.61 31.93 -14.98
N CYS A 310 25.92 30.76 -15.55
CA CYS A 310 25.42 29.46 -15.09
C CYS A 310 25.91 29.19 -13.65
N ASN A 311 25.08 29.45 -12.65
CA ASN A 311 25.42 29.31 -11.23
C ASN A 311 24.29 28.68 -10.40
N GLY A 312 23.23 28.19 -11.05
CA GLY A 312 22.04 27.65 -10.42
C GLY A 312 21.04 28.72 -9.97
N PHE A 313 21.26 29.99 -10.32
CA PHE A 313 20.42 31.11 -9.93
C PHE A 313 20.06 31.99 -11.13
N CYS A 314 18.76 32.06 -11.44
CA CYS A 314 18.25 33.00 -12.42
C CYS A 314 17.60 34.19 -11.72
N ALA A 315 18.20 35.39 -11.84
CA ALA A 315 17.63 36.60 -11.28
C ALA A 315 16.24 36.90 -11.88
N MET A 316 15.31 37.39 -11.06
CA MET A 316 13.96 37.77 -11.53
C MET A 316 13.97 38.85 -12.62
N ALA A 317 15.05 39.62 -12.72
CA ALA A 317 15.25 40.62 -13.77
C ALA A 317 15.62 40.02 -15.14
N CYS A 318 15.95 38.74 -15.24
CA CYS A 318 16.34 38.08 -16.50
C CYS A 318 15.15 37.89 -17.44
N SER A 319 15.25 38.46 -18.64
CA SER A 319 14.30 38.26 -19.73
C SER A 319 14.77 37.21 -20.73
N ALA A 320 13.87 36.68 -21.58
CA ALA A 320 14.25 35.79 -22.69
C ALA A 320 15.30 36.40 -23.63
N SER A 321 15.37 37.73 -23.72
CA SER A 321 16.40 38.42 -24.49
C SER A 321 17.78 38.44 -23.84
N ASP A 322 17.86 38.22 -22.52
CA ASP A 322 19.12 38.23 -21.79
C ASP A 322 19.94 36.96 -22.02
N LYS A 323 19.27 35.85 -22.38
CA LYS A 323 19.88 34.54 -22.66
C LYS A 323 20.75 34.03 -21.52
N ASP A 324 20.23 34.16 -20.32
CA ASP A 324 20.88 33.63 -19.13
C ASP A 324 20.88 32.08 -19.20
N PRO A 325 22.03 31.40 -18.99
CA PRO A 325 22.11 29.94 -19.07
C PRO A 325 21.20 29.19 -18.10
N ASP A 326 20.94 29.71 -16.90
CA ASP A 326 20.07 29.08 -15.90
C ASP A 326 18.57 29.17 -16.27
N CYS A 327 18.24 30.10 -17.17
CA CYS A 327 16.88 30.38 -17.62
C CYS A 327 16.87 30.97 -19.05
N PRO A 328 17.14 30.16 -20.09
CA PRO A 328 17.33 30.66 -21.46
C PRO A 328 16.09 31.34 -22.06
N TYR A 329 14.92 31.14 -21.44
CA TYR A 329 13.65 31.76 -21.80
C TYR A 329 13.25 32.93 -20.87
N GLY A 330 14.17 33.40 -20.02
CA GLY A 330 13.92 34.35 -18.92
C GLY A 330 13.42 33.64 -17.66
N PHE A 331 13.42 34.36 -16.53
CA PHE A 331 12.89 33.81 -15.28
C PHE A 331 11.38 33.54 -15.40
N ILE A 332 10.97 32.28 -15.25
CA ILE A 332 9.56 31.86 -15.25
C ILE A 332 9.13 31.49 -13.83
N ASP A 333 9.81 30.49 -13.24
CA ASP A 333 9.74 30.15 -11.81
C ASP A 333 10.97 29.32 -11.38
N TRP A 334 11.20 29.20 -10.07
CA TRP A 334 12.36 28.51 -9.49
C TRP A 334 12.38 26.98 -9.69
N ASN A 335 11.26 26.34 -10.03
CA ASN A 335 11.19 24.90 -10.31
C ASN A 335 11.43 24.56 -11.79
N THR A 336 11.53 25.58 -12.63
CA THR A 336 11.80 25.47 -14.08
C THR A 336 13.22 25.88 -14.44
N LEU A 337 14.09 26.10 -13.44
CA LEU A 337 15.52 26.25 -13.65
C LEU A 337 16.04 25.00 -14.37
N GLU A 338 16.66 25.21 -15.51
CA GLU A 338 17.32 24.11 -16.23
C GLU A 338 18.69 23.91 -15.58
N GLU A 339 19.03 22.68 -15.19
CA GLU A 339 20.41 22.30 -14.89
C GLU A 339 21.24 22.65 -16.14
N CYS A 340 22.08 23.68 -16.03
CA CYS A 340 22.81 24.25 -17.15
C CYS A 340 24.27 23.83 -17.12
N CYS A 341 24.86 23.67 -18.30
CA CYS A 341 26.28 23.36 -18.39
C CYS A 341 27.14 24.63 -18.16
N GLY A 342 28.06 24.62 -17.20
CA GLY A 342 29.10 25.64 -16.97
C GLY A 342 29.25 26.20 -15.54
N ASN A 343 28.60 25.61 -14.53
CA ASN A 343 28.73 25.95 -13.11
C ASN A 343 29.93 25.26 -12.41
N GLY A 344 30.57 24.29 -13.07
CA GLY A 344 31.75 23.58 -12.57
C GLY A 344 31.48 22.41 -11.61
N ILE A 345 30.22 21.97 -11.49
CA ILE A 345 29.77 20.90 -10.60
C ILE A 345 28.76 20.01 -11.35
N CYS A 346 29.08 18.73 -11.57
CA CYS A 346 28.14 17.81 -12.20
C CYS A 346 26.95 17.50 -11.26
N GLY A 347 25.75 17.84 -11.72
CA GLY A 347 24.48 17.50 -11.11
C GLY A 347 24.18 15.99 -11.03
N LYS A 348 23.05 15.65 -10.43
CA LYS A 348 22.69 14.25 -10.13
C LYS A 348 22.36 13.43 -11.39
N ASP A 349 22.01 14.12 -12.46
CA ASP A 349 21.65 13.58 -13.78
C ASP A 349 22.55 14.12 -14.91
N GLU A 350 23.65 14.81 -14.58
CA GLU A 350 24.65 15.30 -15.54
C GLU A 350 25.86 14.35 -15.63
N ASP A 351 26.43 14.22 -16.82
CA ASP A 351 27.73 13.59 -17.05
C ASP A 351 28.57 14.44 -18.01
N CYS A 352 29.88 14.20 -18.07
CA CYS A 352 30.73 14.97 -19.00
C CYS A 352 30.42 14.67 -20.49
N GLU A 353 29.57 13.69 -20.83
CA GLU A 353 29.08 13.49 -22.21
C GLU A 353 27.93 14.45 -22.54
N SER A 354 27.07 14.76 -21.57
CA SER A 354 25.94 15.70 -21.70
C SER A 354 26.32 17.15 -21.41
N CYS A 355 27.24 17.42 -20.47
CA CYS A 355 27.68 18.77 -20.09
C CYS A 355 29.21 18.93 -20.00
N SER A 356 29.87 19.05 -21.16
CA SER A 356 31.34 19.19 -21.26
C SER A 356 31.95 20.47 -20.66
N ASN A 357 31.13 21.49 -20.31
CA ASN A 357 31.61 22.78 -19.81
C ASN A 357 31.81 22.82 -18.28
N ASP A 358 31.24 21.86 -17.54
CA ASP A 358 31.40 21.73 -16.08
C ASP A 358 32.65 20.96 -15.68
N CYS A 359 33.29 20.31 -16.65
CA CYS A 359 34.49 19.54 -16.44
C CYS A 359 35.70 20.48 -16.64
N PRO A 360 36.66 20.55 -15.68
CA PRO A 360 37.83 21.42 -15.80
C PRO A 360 38.60 21.06 -17.09
N SER A 361 39.17 22.08 -17.75
CA SER A 361 39.81 22.01 -19.08
C SER A 361 40.40 20.62 -19.45
N GLY A 362 39.59 19.82 -20.17
CA GLY A 362 39.69 18.37 -20.27
C GLY A 362 38.25 17.81 -20.29
N ASN A 363 37.66 17.75 -21.47
CA ASN A 363 36.22 17.80 -21.72
C ASN A 363 35.45 16.49 -21.43
N THR A 364 36.08 15.42 -20.95
CA THR A 364 35.40 14.19 -20.49
C THR A 364 36.20 13.46 -19.42
N CYS A 365 35.57 12.54 -18.65
CA CYS A 365 36.34 11.60 -17.82
C CYS A 365 37.42 10.86 -18.65
N GLU A 366 37.20 10.62 -19.94
CA GLU A 366 38.19 9.98 -20.83
C GLU A 366 39.44 10.84 -21.03
N ASP A 367 39.32 12.17 -21.05
CA ASP A 367 40.46 13.09 -21.19
C ASP A 367 41.42 13.01 -20.01
N PHE A 368 40.90 12.65 -18.83
CA PHE A 368 41.69 12.35 -17.63
C PHE A 368 42.10 10.87 -17.53
N GLY A 369 41.82 10.09 -18.56
CA GLY A 369 42.05 8.65 -18.57
C GLY A 369 41.16 7.88 -17.59
N LYS A 370 40.03 8.45 -17.16
CA LYS A 370 39.04 7.87 -16.24
C LYS A 370 37.77 7.45 -17.00
N VAL A 371 36.77 6.93 -16.29
CA VAL A 371 35.42 6.61 -16.81
C VAL A 371 34.35 7.19 -15.89
N CYS A 372 33.22 7.61 -16.45
CA CYS A 372 32.12 8.16 -15.66
C CYS A 372 31.45 7.06 -14.84
N CYS A 373 31.56 7.12 -13.51
CA CYS A 373 30.95 6.14 -12.61
C CYS A 373 30.61 6.74 -11.23
N PRO A 374 29.50 7.48 -11.11
CA PRO A 374 29.13 8.17 -9.86
C PRO A 374 28.86 7.24 -8.67
N LYS A 375 28.69 5.94 -8.93
CA LYS A 375 28.50 4.90 -7.90
C LYS A 375 29.79 4.21 -7.47
N ALA A 376 30.91 4.49 -8.14
CA ALA A 376 32.20 3.92 -7.78
C ALA A 376 32.65 4.39 -6.39
N SER A 377 33.31 3.50 -5.66
CA SER A 377 33.93 3.82 -4.37
C SER A 377 35.19 4.66 -4.51
N ASP A 378 35.81 4.67 -5.69
CA ASP A 378 37.00 5.45 -6.05
C ASP A 378 36.69 6.66 -6.94
N ARG A 379 35.42 7.08 -7.03
CA ARG A 379 35.07 8.29 -7.78
C ARG A 379 35.75 9.51 -7.18
N ASP A 380 36.20 10.41 -8.03
CA ASP A 380 36.57 11.75 -7.62
C ASP A 380 35.34 12.64 -7.44
N ASP A 381 35.59 13.91 -7.11
CA ASP A 381 34.56 14.92 -6.88
C ASP A 381 33.71 15.21 -8.14
N TYR A 382 34.14 14.72 -9.32
CA TYR A 382 33.44 14.84 -10.60
C TYR A 382 32.69 13.56 -11.02
N GLY A 383 32.62 12.55 -10.14
CA GLY A 383 31.97 11.28 -10.46
C GLY A 383 32.79 10.39 -11.42
N CYS A 384 34.03 10.76 -11.73
CA CYS A 384 34.92 9.98 -12.60
C CYS A 384 35.72 8.95 -11.77
N SER A 385 35.72 7.70 -12.22
CA SER A 385 36.47 6.59 -11.63
C SER A 385 37.79 6.37 -12.38
N ALA A 386 38.88 6.18 -11.64
CA ALA A 386 40.16 5.77 -12.22
C ALA A 386 40.17 4.29 -12.64
N LYS A 387 39.35 3.45 -12.01
CA LYS A 387 39.14 2.06 -12.42
C LYS A 387 38.35 2.00 -13.72
N LYS A 388 38.94 1.42 -14.76
CA LYS A 388 38.33 1.18 -16.08
C LYS A 388 38.88 -0.09 -16.72
N ASN A 389 38.18 -0.64 -17.71
CA ASN A 389 38.53 -1.90 -18.37
C ASN A 389 38.71 -3.06 -17.39
N LEU A 390 37.94 -3.07 -16.31
CA LEU A 390 37.93 -4.12 -15.32
C LEU A 390 37.59 -5.46 -15.97
N SER A 391 38.37 -6.47 -15.61
CA SER A 391 38.27 -7.84 -16.06
C SER A 391 37.17 -8.59 -15.33
N GLU A 392 36.84 -9.77 -15.84
CA GLU A 392 35.87 -10.66 -15.20
C GLU A 392 36.26 -10.94 -13.74
N GLY A 393 35.33 -10.67 -12.83
CA GLY A 393 35.49 -10.86 -11.39
C GLY A 393 36.17 -9.72 -10.63
N GLU A 394 36.47 -8.59 -11.27
CA GLU A 394 36.99 -7.41 -10.56
C GLU A 394 35.86 -6.52 -10.03
N GLU A 395 36.06 -5.92 -8.85
CA GLU A 395 35.07 -5.05 -8.20
C GLU A 395 34.78 -3.77 -9.01
N CYS A 396 33.50 -3.49 -9.21
CA CYS A 396 32.98 -2.33 -9.92
C CYS A 396 31.79 -1.69 -9.18
N GLY A 397 31.56 -0.41 -9.41
CA GLY A 397 30.39 0.36 -9.01
C GLY A 397 29.39 0.63 -10.15
N CYS A 398 29.80 0.53 -11.42
CA CYS A 398 28.91 0.63 -12.57
C CYS A 398 29.52 0.01 -13.85
N ASP A 399 28.71 -0.12 -14.89
CA ASP A 399 29.05 -0.86 -16.13
C ASP A 399 30.21 -0.23 -16.91
N SER A 400 30.37 1.10 -16.87
CA SER A 400 31.43 1.82 -17.60
C SER A 400 32.85 1.51 -17.08
N GLN A 401 32.98 0.96 -15.86
CA GLN A 401 34.27 0.51 -15.34
C GLN A 401 34.69 -0.84 -15.93
N CYS A 402 33.74 -1.64 -16.42
CA CYS A 402 34.01 -2.96 -16.96
C CYS A 402 34.54 -2.90 -18.39
N ASN A 403 35.30 -3.93 -18.80
CA ASN A 403 35.61 -4.13 -20.21
C ASN A 403 34.31 -4.20 -21.04
N ALA A 404 34.31 -3.70 -22.28
CA ALA A 404 33.12 -3.52 -23.12
C ALA A 404 32.24 -4.77 -23.33
N THR A 405 32.72 -5.97 -23.03
CA THR A 405 31.96 -7.23 -23.10
C THR A 405 31.37 -7.67 -21.75
N LEU A 406 31.58 -6.91 -20.68
CA LEU A 406 31.23 -7.24 -19.30
C LEU A 406 30.29 -6.15 -18.73
N LEU A 407 29.45 -6.55 -17.78
CA LEU A 407 28.52 -5.69 -17.05
C LEU A 407 28.85 -5.76 -15.57
N CYS A 408 28.61 -4.67 -14.84
CA CYS A 408 28.82 -4.62 -13.41
C CYS A 408 27.64 -5.27 -12.67
N THR A 409 27.79 -6.55 -12.30
CA THR A 409 26.75 -7.33 -11.62
C THR A 409 27.23 -7.75 -10.23
N SER A 410 26.45 -7.45 -9.19
CA SER A 410 26.83 -7.75 -7.79
C SER A 410 28.12 -7.04 -7.36
N GLY A 411 28.35 -5.83 -7.88
CA GLY A 411 29.55 -5.05 -7.63
C GLY A 411 30.83 -5.64 -8.22
N HIS A 412 30.72 -6.55 -9.19
CA HIS A 412 31.86 -7.13 -9.91
C HIS A 412 31.55 -7.23 -11.42
N CYS A 413 32.57 -7.09 -12.27
CA CYS A 413 32.39 -7.18 -13.71
C CYS A 413 32.21 -8.63 -14.16
N CYS A 414 31.09 -8.95 -14.80
CA CYS A 414 30.80 -10.28 -15.31
C CYS A 414 30.29 -10.24 -16.76
N PRO A 415 30.49 -11.31 -17.56
CA PRO A 415 29.88 -11.38 -18.88
C PRO A 415 28.36 -11.19 -18.81
N ALA A 416 27.77 -10.69 -19.89
CA ALA A 416 26.32 -10.60 -19.98
C ALA A 416 25.66 -11.96 -19.67
N ASN A 417 24.68 -11.98 -18.77
CA ASN A 417 24.01 -13.17 -18.18
C ASN A 417 24.83 -13.97 -17.16
N TYR A 418 25.98 -13.47 -16.71
CA TYR A 418 26.74 -14.03 -15.60
C TYR A 418 26.70 -13.06 -14.42
N PHE A 419 26.74 -13.60 -13.21
CA PHE A 419 26.85 -12.80 -12.00
C PHE A 419 27.92 -13.35 -11.07
N TRP A 420 28.48 -12.47 -10.28
CA TRP A 420 29.49 -12.83 -9.32
C TRP A 420 28.89 -13.63 -8.17
N ASN A 421 29.30 -14.89 -8.04
CA ASN A 421 28.82 -15.80 -7.00
C ASN A 421 29.70 -15.75 -5.72
N GLY A 422 30.58 -14.76 -5.60
CA GLY A 422 31.57 -14.61 -4.53
C GLY A 422 32.97 -15.14 -4.88
N THR A 423 33.12 -15.99 -5.89
CA THR A 423 34.42 -16.51 -6.34
C THR A 423 34.65 -16.45 -7.85
N ALA A 424 33.59 -16.49 -8.65
CA ALA A 424 33.66 -16.41 -10.11
C ALA A 424 32.37 -15.82 -10.69
N CYS A 425 32.44 -15.28 -11.91
CA CYS A 425 31.24 -14.99 -12.67
C CYS A 425 30.62 -16.31 -13.13
N SER A 426 29.38 -16.54 -12.71
CA SER A 426 28.66 -17.79 -12.94
C SER A 426 27.33 -17.49 -13.60
N ASN A 427 27.03 -18.25 -14.65
CA ASN A 427 25.72 -18.28 -15.30
C ASN A 427 24.80 -19.23 -14.52
N ARG A 428 24.44 -18.87 -13.28
CA ARG A 428 23.58 -19.71 -12.44
C ARG A 428 22.25 -19.02 -12.14
N THR A 429 21.19 -19.33 -12.85
CA THR A 429 19.88 -18.81 -12.44
C THR A 429 19.49 -19.55 -11.16
N ASP A 430 19.54 -18.93 -9.98
CA ASP A 430 19.01 -19.54 -8.76
C ASP A 430 17.48 -19.44 -8.72
N VAL A 431 16.95 -18.29 -9.11
CA VAL A 431 15.54 -17.95 -9.02
C VAL A 431 14.99 -17.66 -10.42
N LEU A 432 14.09 -18.51 -10.88
CA LEU A 432 13.35 -18.31 -12.12
C LEU A 432 11.99 -17.70 -11.79
N ILE A 433 11.76 -16.46 -12.24
CA ILE A 433 10.49 -15.75 -12.10
C ILE A 433 9.78 -15.79 -13.45
N VAL A 434 8.52 -16.22 -13.47
CA VAL A 434 7.78 -16.46 -14.72
C VAL A 434 6.39 -15.84 -14.72
N ALA A 435 5.97 -15.41 -15.91
CA ALA A 435 4.63 -14.91 -16.20
C ALA A 435 4.21 -15.27 -17.64
N LEU A 436 2.97 -14.97 -18.02
CA LEU A 436 2.44 -15.11 -19.39
C LEU A 436 1.94 -13.75 -19.90
N LYS A 437 2.67 -13.12 -20.82
CA LYS A 437 2.42 -11.73 -21.25
C LYS A 437 1.06 -11.59 -21.91
N ALA A 438 0.68 -12.55 -22.75
CA ALA A 438 -0.62 -12.56 -23.42
C ALA A 438 -1.78 -12.62 -22.42
N ASN A 439 -1.60 -13.32 -21.29
CA ASN A 439 -2.63 -13.39 -20.25
C ASN A 439 -2.65 -12.16 -19.34
N MET A 440 -1.49 -11.57 -19.04
CA MET A 440 -1.40 -10.34 -18.24
C MET A 440 -2.08 -9.17 -18.94
N LYS A 441 -1.88 -9.03 -20.26
CA LYS A 441 -2.49 -8.00 -21.11
C LYS A 441 -4.03 -8.06 -21.19
N LYS A 442 -4.66 -9.12 -20.68
CA LYS A 442 -6.13 -9.22 -20.61
C LYS A 442 -6.74 -8.26 -19.58
N VAL A 443 -5.98 -7.90 -18.54
CA VAL A 443 -6.48 -7.10 -17.41
C VAL A 443 -5.57 -5.95 -17.00
N TYR A 444 -4.32 -5.92 -17.49
CA TYR A 444 -3.35 -4.87 -17.18
C TYR A 444 -2.93 -4.08 -18.43
N SER A 445 -2.76 -2.77 -18.27
CA SER A 445 -2.17 -1.92 -19.30
C SER A 445 -0.67 -2.16 -19.45
N ASP A 446 -0.09 -1.71 -20.57
CA ASP A 446 1.36 -1.79 -20.79
C ASP A 446 2.14 -1.02 -19.70
N ASP A 447 1.62 0.11 -19.21
CA ASP A 447 2.24 0.88 -18.10
C ASP A 447 2.25 0.09 -16.79
N GLN A 448 1.15 -0.59 -16.47
CA GLN A 448 1.08 -1.45 -15.27
C GLN A 448 2.04 -2.64 -15.40
N ILE A 449 2.14 -3.24 -16.59
CA ILE A 449 3.08 -4.31 -16.87
C ILE A 449 4.52 -3.81 -16.72
N LYS A 450 4.85 -2.63 -17.25
CA LYS A 450 6.16 -2.01 -17.07
C LYS A 450 6.48 -1.74 -15.61
N GLN A 451 5.51 -1.23 -14.84
CA GLN A 451 5.67 -1.02 -13.39
C GLN A 451 5.98 -2.33 -12.66
N LEU A 452 5.33 -3.43 -13.05
CA LEU A 452 5.62 -4.76 -12.51
C LEU A 452 7.03 -5.24 -12.91
N GLU A 453 7.40 -5.10 -14.19
CA GLU A 453 8.74 -5.45 -14.71
C GLU A 453 9.84 -4.69 -13.94
N ASP A 454 9.66 -3.37 -13.71
CA ASP A 454 10.58 -2.54 -12.92
C ASP A 454 10.69 -3.01 -11.47
N LYS A 455 9.57 -3.37 -10.84
CA LYS A 455 9.55 -3.89 -9.47
C LYS A 455 10.21 -5.28 -9.37
N ILE A 456 10.04 -6.14 -10.37
CA ILE A 456 10.73 -7.44 -10.44
C ILE A 456 12.24 -7.23 -10.59
N LYS A 457 12.68 -6.27 -11.40
CA LYS A 457 14.09 -5.91 -11.53
C LYS A 457 14.70 -5.48 -10.19
N GLU A 458 14.00 -4.63 -9.43
CA GLU A 458 14.41 -4.26 -8.07
C GLU A 458 14.49 -5.49 -7.14
N PHE A 459 13.52 -6.39 -7.23
CA PHE A 459 13.51 -7.63 -6.46
C PHE A 459 14.70 -8.54 -6.79
N ILE A 460 15.00 -8.77 -8.06
CA ILE A 460 16.16 -9.56 -8.51
C ILE A 460 17.47 -8.92 -8.02
N GLN A 461 17.61 -7.61 -8.13
CA GLN A 461 18.79 -6.88 -7.61
C GLN A 461 18.92 -7.03 -6.09
N THR A 462 17.80 -7.05 -5.37
CA THR A 462 17.76 -7.26 -3.92
C THR A 462 18.20 -8.67 -3.55
N LEU A 463 17.66 -9.70 -4.22
CA LEU A 463 18.07 -11.10 -4.04
C LEU A 463 19.57 -11.30 -4.25
N ASN A 464 20.11 -10.69 -5.29
CA ASN A 464 21.52 -10.73 -5.60
C ASN A 464 22.36 -10.07 -4.48
N LYS A 465 21.99 -8.83 -4.12
CA LYS A 465 22.75 -8.01 -3.16
C LYS A 465 22.75 -8.57 -1.74
N TYR A 466 21.59 -9.03 -1.24
CA TYR A 466 21.44 -9.40 0.18
C TYR A 466 21.49 -10.91 0.42
N ASP A 467 21.23 -11.73 -0.60
CA ASP A 467 21.14 -13.19 -0.45
C ASP A 467 22.04 -14.00 -1.37
N SER A 468 22.80 -13.32 -2.24
CA SER A 468 23.68 -13.94 -3.24
C SER A 468 22.94 -14.94 -4.13
N LEU A 469 21.70 -14.61 -4.49
CA LEU A 469 20.87 -15.39 -5.41
C LEU A 469 20.78 -14.70 -6.78
N GLY A 470 21.18 -15.41 -7.83
CA GLY A 470 20.95 -14.96 -9.21
C GLY A 470 19.50 -15.12 -9.62
N GLY A 471 18.86 -14.09 -10.16
CA GLY A 471 17.47 -14.15 -10.62
C GLY A 471 17.32 -13.83 -12.11
N ILE A 472 16.37 -14.48 -12.78
CA ILE A 472 15.93 -14.12 -14.13
C ILE A 472 14.41 -14.03 -14.16
N PHE A 473 13.89 -13.07 -14.93
CA PHE A 473 12.47 -12.94 -15.22
C PHE A 473 12.20 -13.23 -16.70
N LEU A 474 11.22 -14.08 -16.97
CA LEU A 474 10.82 -14.48 -18.33
C LEU A 474 9.29 -14.50 -18.49
N TYR A 475 8.83 -14.00 -19.62
CA TYR A 475 7.51 -14.34 -20.14
C TYR A 475 7.61 -15.62 -20.96
N LEU A 476 6.89 -16.66 -20.53
CA LEU A 476 7.03 -17.99 -21.12
C LEU A 476 6.47 -18.08 -22.55
N ASP A 477 5.61 -17.12 -22.94
CA ASP A 477 4.96 -17.00 -24.25
C ASP A 477 5.67 -16.02 -25.21
N GLU A 478 6.79 -15.42 -24.79
CA GLU A 478 7.59 -14.48 -25.57
C GLU A 478 8.80 -15.16 -26.24
N ASP A 479 9.35 -14.50 -27.27
CA ASP A 479 10.47 -15.05 -28.06
C ASP A 479 11.76 -15.24 -27.25
N GLN A 480 11.97 -14.45 -26.18
CA GLN A 480 13.10 -14.63 -25.28
C GLN A 480 13.16 -16.05 -24.69
N THR A 481 12.02 -16.66 -24.35
CA THR A 481 11.98 -18.06 -23.86
C THR A 481 12.37 -19.02 -24.98
N LYS A 482 11.86 -18.80 -26.19
CA LYS A 482 12.22 -19.57 -27.38
C LYS A 482 13.72 -19.48 -27.71
N ASP A 483 14.34 -18.35 -27.49
CA ASP A 483 15.77 -18.16 -27.74
C ASP A 483 16.64 -18.98 -26.78
N ILE A 484 16.16 -19.29 -25.56
CA ILE A 484 16.90 -20.07 -24.55
C ILE A 484 16.76 -21.57 -24.78
N ILE A 485 15.55 -22.06 -25.04
CA ILE A 485 15.24 -23.51 -25.09
C ILE A 485 14.74 -24.01 -26.45
N GLY A 486 14.60 -23.14 -27.44
CA GLY A 486 14.10 -23.49 -28.79
C GLY A 486 12.57 -23.54 -28.90
N THR A 487 11.83 -23.37 -27.80
CA THR A 487 10.36 -23.36 -27.77
C THR A 487 9.81 -22.34 -26.76
N LYS A 488 8.53 -22.01 -26.87
CA LYS A 488 7.80 -21.13 -25.95
C LYS A 488 6.36 -21.61 -25.77
N VAL A 489 5.67 -21.08 -24.78
CA VAL A 489 4.25 -21.35 -24.56
C VAL A 489 3.45 -20.81 -25.74
N THR A 490 2.63 -21.66 -26.34
CA THR A 490 1.74 -21.32 -27.47
C THR A 490 0.28 -21.30 -27.06
N LYS A 491 -0.06 -21.97 -25.95
CA LYS A 491 -1.39 -22.07 -25.37
C LYS A 491 -1.33 -21.63 -23.90
N PRO A 492 -1.36 -20.31 -23.64
CA PRO A 492 -1.17 -19.78 -22.28
C PRO A 492 -2.32 -20.12 -21.30
N ASN A 493 -3.39 -20.80 -21.75
CA ASN A 493 -4.45 -21.31 -20.87
C ASN A 493 -4.34 -22.83 -20.64
N ASP A 494 -3.37 -23.51 -21.24
CA ASP A 494 -3.15 -24.96 -21.11
C ASP A 494 -1.98 -25.20 -20.17
N TRP A 495 -2.27 -25.74 -18.99
CA TRP A 495 -1.25 -25.99 -17.98
C TRP A 495 -0.18 -26.97 -18.47
N ASN A 496 -0.50 -27.92 -19.36
CA ASN A 496 0.48 -28.89 -19.88
C ASN A 496 1.48 -28.22 -20.83
N ASP A 497 1.03 -27.22 -21.61
CA ASP A 497 1.92 -26.48 -22.52
C ASP A 497 2.91 -25.61 -21.72
N ILE A 498 2.43 -25.03 -20.62
CA ILE A 498 3.25 -24.28 -19.66
C ILE A 498 4.26 -25.21 -18.99
N ASP A 499 3.81 -26.36 -18.50
CA ASP A 499 4.64 -27.37 -17.84
C ASP A 499 5.76 -27.86 -18.78
N GLY A 500 5.42 -28.23 -20.02
CA GLY A 500 6.40 -28.70 -21.00
C GLY A 500 7.47 -27.67 -21.40
N VAL A 501 7.19 -26.37 -21.24
CA VAL A 501 8.18 -25.29 -21.39
C VAL A 501 9.06 -25.17 -20.16
N LEU A 502 8.48 -25.21 -18.96
CA LEU A 502 9.22 -25.17 -17.70
C LEU A 502 10.16 -26.38 -17.53
N ASP A 503 9.75 -27.56 -18.01
CA ASP A 503 10.56 -28.79 -18.00
C ASP A 503 11.88 -28.67 -18.73
N GLN A 504 11.91 -27.85 -19.77
CA GLN A 504 13.12 -27.57 -20.54
C GLN A 504 13.89 -26.42 -19.92
N LEU A 505 13.17 -25.40 -19.45
CA LEU A 505 13.73 -24.15 -18.96
C LEU A 505 14.46 -24.32 -17.62
N ILE A 506 13.85 -25.01 -16.65
CA ILE A 506 14.41 -25.17 -15.31
C ILE A 506 15.75 -25.91 -15.33
N PRO A 507 15.90 -27.09 -15.98
CA PRO A 507 17.19 -27.76 -16.09
C PRO A 507 18.21 -26.96 -16.91
N LYS A 508 17.77 -26.27 -17.96
CA LYS A 508 18.64 -25.47 -18.82
C LYS A 508 19.29 -24.31 -18.08
N LEU A 509 18.53 -23.68 -17.18
CA LEU A 509 18.97 -22.54 -16.38
C LEU A 509 19.56 -22.94 -15.02
N GLU A 510 19.47 -24.23 -14.67
CA GLU A 510 19.82 -24.77 -13.34
C GLU A 510 19.05 -24.07 -12.19
N ALA A 511 17.79 -23.71 -12.45
CA ALA A 511 16.94 -23.00 -11.50
C ALA A 511 16.68 -23.83 -10.24
N LYS A 512 16.85 -23.18 -9.08
CA LYS A 512 16.64 -23.79 -7.75
C LYS A 512 15.31 -23.40 -7.12
N TYR A 513 14.75 -22.26 -7.53
CA TYR A 513 13.47 -21.75 -7.06
C TYR A 513 12.65 -21.30 -8.26
N LEU A 514 11.35 -21.55 -8.20
CA LEU A 514 10.37 -21.05 -9.17
C LEU A 514 9.43 -20.06 -8.48
N ILE A 515 9.29 -18.87 -9.05
CA ILE A 515 8.29 -17.88 -8.65
C ILE A 515 7.33 -17.66 -9.81
N ILE A 516 6.05 -17.97 -9.58
CA ILE A 516 5.00 -17.78 -10.57
C ILE A 516 4.27 -16.46 -10.29
N LEU A 517 4.14 -15.62 -11.31
CA LEU A 517 3.35 -14.38 -11.23
C LEU A 517 1.98 -14.57 -11.90
N GLY A 518 0.93 -14.26 -11.16
CA GLY A 518 -0.45 -14.32 -11.60
C GLY A 518 -1.30 -15.37 -10.88
N GLY A 519 -2.60 -15.11 -10.79
CA GLY A 519 -3.64 -16.02 -10.34
C GLY A 519 -4.09 -16.98 -11.43
N TYR A 520 -5.21 -17.66 -11.21
CA TYR A 520 -5.64 -18.79 -12.05
C TYR A 520 -5.81 -18.43 -13.54
N GLU A 521 -6.47 -17.31 -13.84
CA GLU A 521 -6.70 -16.88 -15.23
C GLU A 521 -5.45 -16.26 -15.89
N ARG A 522 -4.43 -15.90 -15.11
CA ARG A 522 -3.16 -15.35 -15.63
C ARG A 522 -2.11 -16.42 -15.84
N PHE A 523 -2.02 -17.37 -14.91
CA PHE A 523 -1.14 -18.52 -14.95
C PHE A 523 -1.89 -19.72 -14.38
N PRO A 524 -2.52 -20.56 -15.24
CA PRO A 524 -3.34 -21.70 -14.82
C PRO A 524 -2.66 -22.62 -13.81
N GLN A 525 -3.48 -23.38 -13.07
CA GLN A 525 -2.99 -24.50 -12.26
C GLN A 525 -3.40 -25.80 -12.92
N ALA A 526 -2.61 -26.86 -12.72
CA ALA A 526 -3.03 -28.20 -13.10
C ALA A 526 -4.25 -28.61 -12.27
N LEU A 527 -5.30 -29.09 -12.95
CA LEU A 527 -6.49 -29.56 -12.26
C LEU A 527 -6.26 -30.97 -11.74
N LEU A 528 -6.47 -31.15 -10.44
CA LEU A 528 -6.51 -32.48 -9.84
C LEU A 528 -7.90 -33.07 -10.10
N SER A 529 -7.95 -34.14 -10.90
CA SER A 529 -9.15 -34.98 -10.96
C SER A 529 -9.02 -36.08 -9.92
N THR A 530 -9.80 -35.98 -8.85
CA THR A 530 -10.14 -37.13 -8.02
C THR A 530 -11.59 -37.52 -8.25
N THR A 531 -11.94 -38.79 -7.98
CA THR A 531 -13.34 -39.25 -8.02
C THR A 531 -14.26 -38.44 -7.11
N ILE A 532 -13.74 -37.84 -6.03
CA ILE A 532 -14.49 -36.93 -5.15
C ILE A 532 -14.70 -35.58 -5.85
N ASP A 533 -13.68 -35.05 -6.52
CA ASP A 533 -13.77 -33.79 -7.25
C ASP A 533 -14.76 -33.86 -8.43
N GLU A 534 -14.87 -35.02 -9.09
CA GLU A 534 -15.88 -35.29 -10.14
C GLU A 534 -17.30 -35.35 -9.57
N ILE A 535 -17.48 -35.91 -8.37
CA ILE A 535 -18.78 -36.00 -7.70
C ILE A 535 -19.29 -34.62 -7.25
N PHE A 536 -18.40 -33.75 -6.76
CA PHE A 536 -18.78 -32.43 -6.27
C PHE A 536 -18.57 -31.29 -7.27
N GLY A 537 -17.86 -31.52 -8.38
CA GLY A 537 -17.48 -30.49 -9.35
C GLY A 537 -16.39 -29.53 -8.83
N ILE A 538 -15.56 -30.00 -7.91
CA ILE A 538 -14.66 -29.21 -7.03
C ILE A 538 -13.20 -29.52 -7.36
N ALA A 539 -12.79 -29.37 -8.62
CA ALA A 539 -11.40 -29.64 -8.99
C ALA A 539 -10.46 -28.60 -8.35
N GLY A 540 -9.60 -29.06 -7.43
CA GLY A 540 -8.51 -28.28 -6.85
C GLY A 540 -7.42 -28.00 -7.88
N GLY A 541 -6.74 -26.86 -7.74
CA GLY A 541 -5.58 -26.50 -8.56
C GLY A 541 -4.26 -26.89 -7.89
N SER A 542 -3.28 -27.32 -8.69
CA SER A 542 -1.93 -27.69 -8.26
C SER A 542 -0.86 -26.99 -9.11
N ASP A 543 0.17 -26.48 -8.44
CA ASP A 543 1.39 -25.95 -9.06
C ASP A 543 2.50 -27.01 -9.03
N ALA A 544 2.26 -28.16 -8.37
CA ALA A 544 3.26 -29.20 -8.22
C ALA A 544 3.82 -29.71 -9.57
N PRO A 545 3.03 -29.85 -10.65
CA PRO A 545 3.60 -30.24 -11.94
C PRO A 545 4.73 -29.32 -12.41
N TYR A 546 4.60 -28.00 -12.20
CA TYR A 546 5.57 -27.00 -12.63
C TYR A 546 6.94 -27.09 -11.94
N GLY A 547 7.06 -27.86 -10.86
CA GLY A 547 8.33 -28.13 -10.18
C GLY A 547 8.72 -29.60 -10.16
N ASP A 548 7.97 -30.49 -10.83
CA ASP A 548 8.35 -31.90 -11.03
C ASP A 548 9.19 -31.98 -12.32
N ILE A 549 10.51 -31.97 -12.13
CA ILE A 549 11.51 -31.98 -13.21
C ILE A 549 11.78 -33.42 -13.67
N ASN A 550 11.74 -34.38 -12.74
CA ASN A 550 12.10 -35.77 -13.02
C ASN A 550 11.01 -36.56 -13.76
N LYS A 551 9.75 -36.05 -13.77
CA LYS A 551 8.60 -36.62 -14.49
C LYS A 551 8.38 -38.09 -14.20
N ASP A 552 8.50 -38.49 -12.95
CA ASP A 552 8.20 -39.86 -12.51
C ASP A 552 6.69 -40.19 -12.51
N GLY A 553 5.86 -39.25 -12.97
CA GLY A 553 4.40 -39.35 -13.05
C GLY A 553 3.70 -39.15 -11.70
N LYS A 554 4.43 -38.84 -10.64
CA LYS A 554 3.88 -38.59 -9.30
C LYS A 554 3.75 -37.11 -8.97
N TYR A 555 4.28 -36.21 -9.81
CA TYR A 555 4.25 -34.76 -9.58
C TYR A 555 4.84 -34.36 -8.22
N ILE A 556 5.93 -35.04 -7.83
CA ILE A 556 6.71 -34.70 -6.64
C ILE A 556 7.64 -33.56 -7.05
N ILE A 557 7.51 -32.41 -6.40
CA ILE A 557 8.35 -31.26 -6.68
C ILE A 557 9.80 -31.53 -6.32
N ASP A 558 10.70 -31.16 -7.22
CA ASP A 558 12.16 -31.21 -7.10
C ASP A 558 12.73 -29.86 -6.64
N ILE A 559 12.04 -28.75 -6.94
CA ILE A 559 12.40 -27.39 -6.53
C ILE A 559 11.25 -26.70 -5.78
N PRO A 560 11.53 -25.76 -4.85
CA PRO A 560 10.48 -24.98 -4.21
C PRO A 560 9.79 -24.04 -5.19
N ILE A 561 8.47 -23.95 -5.06
CA ILE A 561 7.61 -23.08 -5.85
C ILE A 561 6.90 -22.10 -4.93
N GLY A 562 6.95 -20.82 -5.26
CA GLY A 562 6.07 -19.80 -4.69
C GLY A 562 5.24 -19.12 -5.77
N ARG A 563 4.06 -18.64 -5.41
CA ARG A 563 3.18 -17.90 -6.32
C ARG A 563 2.85 -16.53 -5.75
N ILE A 564 2.96 -15.49 -6.57
CA ILE A 564 2.46 -14.15 -6.29
C ILE A 564 1.21 -13.94 -7.16
N PRO A 565 0.01 -14.10 -6.59
CA PRO A 565 -1.22 -14.19 -7.36
C PRO A 565 -1.91 -12.83 -7.54
N ASP A 566 -2.87 -12.79 -8.46
CA ASP A 566 -3.82 -11.70 -8.67
C ASP A 566 -5.25 -12.25 -8.86
N PRO A 567 -6.30 -11.43 -8.64
CA PRO A 567 -7.67 -11.87 -8.90
C PRO A 567 -7.98 -11.88 -10.41
N ASN A 568 -9.06 -12.57 -10.81
CA ASN A 568 -9.44 -12.72 -12.21
C ASN A 568 -9.66 -11.38 -12.94
N LYS A 569 -10.15 -10.33 -12.25
CA LYS A 569 -10.31 -8.99 -12.84
C LYS A 569 -9.06 -8.13 -12.77
N GLY A 570 -7.95 -8.66 -12.28
CA GLY A 570 -6.70 -7.96 -12.07
C GLY A 570 -6.75 -7.05 -10.83
N ASP A 571 -5.63 -7.02 -10.11
CA ASP A 571 -5.32 -6.05 -9.06
C ASP A 571 -3.78 -6.01 -8.92
N MET A 572 -3.17 -5.10 -9.68
CA MET A 572 -1.70 -4.98 -9.77
C MET A 572 -1.07 -4.71 -8.39
N GLU A 573 -1.80 -4.05 -7.51
CA GLU A 573 -1.33 -3.68 -6.17
C GLU A 573 -1.00 -4.90 -5.32
N VAL A 574 -1.72 -6.02 -5.47
CA VAL A 574 -1.41 -7.26 -4.74
C VAL A 574 0.00 -7.75 -5.09
N MET A 575 0.34 -7.80 -6.38
CA MET A 575 1.64 -8.27 -6.84
C MET A 575 2.75 -7.29 -6.43
N LEU A 576 2.54 -6.00 -6.64
CA LEU A 576 3.50 -4.96 -6.26
C LEU A 576 3.77 -4.95 -4.76
N LYS A 577 2.73 -5.06 -3.92
CA LYS A 577 2.88 -5.10 -2.46
C LYS A 577 3.59 -6.36 -1.99
N THR A 578 3.30 -7.50 -2.60
CA THR A 578 3.99 -8.76 -2.26
C THR A 578 5.48 -8.68 -2.59
N LEU A 579 5.84 -8.14 -3.76
CA LEU A 579 7.23 -7.90 -4.15
C LEU A 579 7.90 -6.88 -3.23
N GLU A 580 7.24 -5.76 -2.91
CA GLU A 580 7.75 -4.74 -1.99
C GLU A 580 8.02 -5.33 -0.59
N THR A 581 7.09 -6.13 -0.07
CA THR A 581 7.25 -6.83 1.22
C THR A 581 8.46 -7.75 1.17
N SER A 582 8.61 -8.54 0.11
CA SER A 582 9.74 -9.47 -0.07
C SER A 582 11.07 -8.71 -0.17
N ILE A 583 11.12 -7.62 -0.93
CA ILE A 583 12.28 -6.72 -1.05
C ILE A 583 12.70 -6.21 0.34
N ASN A 584 11.75 -5.69 1.11
CA ASN A 584 12.03 -5.13 2.44
C ASN A 584 12.53 -6.21 3.41
N LEU A 585 11.96 -7.41 3.34
CA LEU A 585 12.39 -8.52 4.17
C LEU A 585 13.81 -8.98 3.85
N HIS A 586 14.17 -9.17 2.57
CA HIS A 586 15.55 -9.47 2.17
C HIS A 586 16.53 -8.39 2.61
N LYS A 587 16.20 -7.10 2.41
CA LYS A 587 16.98 -5.96 2.91
C LYS A 587 17.20 -6.02 4.43
N SER A 588 16.22 -6.53 5.18
CA SER A 588 16.27 -6.65 6.65
C SER A 588 16.87 -7.95 7.18
N GLY A 589 17.29 -8.86 6.29
CA GLY A 589 17.93 -10.14 6.61
C GLY A 589 16.99 -11.35 6.71
N GLY A 590 15.72 -11.20 6.33
CA GLY A 590 14.74 -12.28 6.30
C GLY A 590 13.49 -12.02 7.16
N ILE A 591 12.61 -13.02 7.21
CA ILE A 591 11.34 -13.00 7.96
C ILE A 591 11.55 -13.34 9.44
N SER A 592 10.91 -12.61 10.34
CA SER A 592 10.81 -12.99 11.76
C SER A 592 9.70 -14.00 11.93
N LEU A 593 9.86 -14.98 12.82
CA LEU A 593 8.82 -15.87 13.33
C LEU A 593 8.74 -15.82 14.86
N LYS A 594 9.28 -14.75 15.47
CA LYS A 594 9.48 -14.64 16.92
C LYS A 594 8.17 -14.60 17.69
N THR A 595 7.20 -13.84 17.21
CA THR A 595 5.86 -13.77 17.82
C THR A 595 4.90 -14.69 17.10
N TYR A 596 4.30 -15.63 17.83
CA TYR A 596 3.48 -16.67 17.23
C TYR A 596 2.14 -16.82 17.91
N ILE A 597 1.15 -17.29 17.15
CA ILE A 597 -0.19 -17.62 17.65
C ILE A 597 -0.86 -18.71 16.80
N ALA A 598 -1.71 -19.51 17.41
CA ALA A 598 -2.48 -20.54 16.72
C ALA A 598 -3.96 -20.58 17.12
N PRO A 599 -4.83 -19.86 16.39
CA PRO A 599 -6.26 -20.04 16.50
C PRO A 599 -6.67 -21.43 15.99
N ILE A 600 -7.23 -22.26 16.88
CA ILE A 600 -7.62 -23.63 16.57
C ILE A 600 -9.05 -23.94 17.05
N MET A 601 -9.87 -24.47 16.15
CA MET A 601 -11.27 -24.77 16.44
C MET A 601 -11.48 -25.92 17.44
N GLY A 602 -10.50 -26.81 17.62
CA GLY A 602 -10.60 -27.97 18.52
C GLY A 602 -10.54 -27.67 20.03
N CYS A 603 -10.46 -26.40 20.44
CA CYS A 603 -10.26 -25.98 21.83
C CYS A 603 -11.46 -25.23 22.45
N GLY A 604 -12.65 -25.34 21.85
CA GLY A 604 -13.89 -24.70 22.31
C GLY A 604 -14.54 -23.82 21.23
N GLY A 605 -15.70 -23.24 21.52
CA GLY A 605 -16.46 -22.38 20.60
C GLY A 605 -17.63 -23.07 19.88
N TYR A 606 -18.07 -22.51 18.75
CA TYR A 606 -19.29 -22.96 18.03
C TYR A 606 -19.17 -24.34 17.38
N ASP A 607 -17.95 -24.84 17.21
CA ASP A 607 -17.67 -26.16 16.69
C ASP A 607 -16.65 -26.85 17.60
N ASN A 608 -17.15 -27.63 18.56
CA ASN A 608 -16.35 -28.35 19.55
C ASN A 608 -16.06 -29.79 19.13
N ARG A 609 -16.18 -30.13 17.83
CA ARG A 609 -15.68 -31.41 17.34
C ARG A 609 -14.21 -31.49 17.73
N ASN A 610 -13.79 -32.62 18.32
CA ASN A 610 -12.45 -32.84 18.88
C ASN A 610 -11.38 -32.95 17.78
N TRP A 611 -11.27 -31.93 16.93
CA TRP A 611 -10.22 -31.81 15.92
C TRP A 611 -8.88 -31.69 16.63
N ASN A 612 -8.07 -32.73 16.50
CA ASN A 612 -6.80 -32.80 17.21
C ASN A 612 -5.65 -32.19 16.43
N SER A 613 -5.82 -31.94 15.12
CA SER A 613 -4.73 -31.51 14.23
C SER A 613 -3.97 -30.30 14.79
N GLY A 614 -4.72 -29.25 15.13
CA GLY A 614 -4.18 -27.99 15.61
C GLY A 614 -3.62 -28.11 17.03
N LYS A 615 -4.32 -28.83 17.91
CA LYS A 615 -3.87 -29.08 19.29
C LYS A 615 -2.55 -29.83 19.30
N CYS A 616 -2.45 -30.90 18.51
CA CYS A 616 -1.28 -31.73 18.40
C CYS A 616 -0.15 -31.04 17.64
N PHE A 617 -0.46 -30.15 16.68
CA PHE A 617 0.55 -29.28 16.06
C PHE A 617 1.19 -28.39 17.12
N CYS A 618 0.40 -27.67 17.92
CA CYS A 618 0.95 -26.79 18.96
C CYS A 618 1.79 -27.57 19.98
N GLN A 619 1.30 -28.74 20.40
CA GLN A 619 2.04 -29.62 21.29
C GLN A 619 3.38 -30.08 20.68
N TYR A 620 3.39 -30.40 19.38
CA TYR A 620 4.57 -30.89 18.69
C TYR A 620 5.60 -29.79 18.43
N ILE A 621 5.15 -28.59 18.07
CA ILE A 621 6.03 -27.48 17.66
C ILE A 621 6.50 -26.64 18.86
N TRP A 622 5.61 -26.32 19.80
CA TRP A 622 5.92 -25.41 20.90
C TRP A 622 6.01 -26.09 22.27
N SER A 623 5.61 -27.36 22.36
CA SER A 623 5.69 -28.15 23.60
C SER A 623 5.16 -27.37 24.82
N SER A 624 5.99 -27.12 25.83
CA SER A 624 5.60 -26.39 27.04
C SER A 624 5.49 -24.87 26.85
N SER A 625 6.17 -24.29 25.85
CA SER A 625 6.18 -22.85 25.57
C SER A 625 4.84 -22.32 25.07
N CYS A 626 3.97 -23.21 24.55
CA CYS A 626 2.61 -22.87 24.23
C CYS A 626 1.67 -24.04 24.50
N GLN A 627 0.98 -23.97 25.64
CA GLN A 627 0.05 -25.02 26.05
C GLN A 627 -1.09 -25.14 25.03
N PRO A 628 -1.39 -26.35 24.54
CA PRO A 628 -2.54 -26.56 23.68
C PRO A 628 -3.84 -26.20 24.39
N CYS A 629 -4.73 -25.48 23.70
CA CYS A 629 -5.90 -24.83 24.26
C CYS A 629 -5.61 -23.73 25.32
N GLY A 630 -4.43 -23.10 25.23
CA GLY A 630 -4.04 -21.91 25.99
C GLY A 630 -4.21 -20.59 25.21
N SER A 631 -3.58 -19.53 25.70
CA SER A 631 -3.69 -18.16 25.14
C SER A 631 -2.99 -17.96 23.80
N CYS A 632 -1.92 -18.71 23.54
CA CYS A 632 -1.16 -18.69 22.29
C CYS A 632 -1.60 -19.78 21.30
N CYS A 633 -2.32 -20.82 21.76
CA CYS A 633 -2.86 -21.87 20.90
C CYS A 633 -4.20 -22.34 21.45
N GLY A 634 -5.32 -21.97 20.82
CA GLY A 634 -6.64 -22.31 21.34
C GLY A 634 -7.80 -21.64 20.61
N CYS A 635 -8.92 -21.50 21.30
CA CYS A 635 -10.07 -20.74 20.82
C CYS A 635 -9.75 -19.24 20.88
N ILE A 636 -9.09 -18.73 19.85
CA ILE A 636 -8.56 -17.36 19.78
C ILE A 636 -9.37 -16.59 18.71
N GLN A 637 -9.82 -15.38 19.05
CA GLN A 637 -10.45 -14.46 18.10
C GLN A 637 -9.40 -13.78 17.20
N ILE A 638 -9.81 -13.05 16.17
CA ILE A 638 -8.85 -12.41 15.25
C ILE A 638 -7.98 -11.33 15.88
N SER A 639 -8.46 -10.57 16.89
CA SER A 639 -7.74 -9.40 17.40
C SER A 639 -6.32 -9.73 17.89
N PRO A 640 -6.09 -10.81 18.67
CA PRO A 640 -4.74 -11.26 19.05
C PRO A 640 -3.81 -11.68 17.91
N ILE A 641 -4.32 -11.89 16.69
CA ILE A 641 -3.54 -12.26 15.50
C ILE A 641 -2.86 -11.04 14.89
N SER A 642 -3.43 -9.85 15.05
CA SER A 642 -2.87 -8.61 14.52
C SER A 642 -1.45 -8.37 15.04
N GLY A 643 -0.51 -8.10 14.13
CA GLY A 643 0.89 -7.82 14.43
C GLY A 643 1.70 -9.05 14.86
N LYS A 644 1.22 -10.26 14.59
CA LYS A 644 1.97 -11.51 14.84
C LYS A 644 2.83 -11.89 13.64
N ASP A 645 4.06 -12.29 13.94
CA ASP A 645 5.03 -12.73 12.93
C ASP A 645 4.62 -14.08 12.31
N PHE A 646 4.15 -15.03 13.12
CA PHE A 646 3.72 -16.35 12.66
C PHE A 646 2.32 -16.72 13.16
N VAL A 647 1.47 -17.17 12.25
CA VAL A 647 0.09 -17.55 12.56
C VAL A 647 -0.21 -18.93 11.98
N MET A 648 -0.60 -19.88 12.81
CA MET A 648 -1.14 -21.17 12.37
C MET A 648 -2.65 -21.21 12.61
N VAL A 649 -3.45 -21.32 11.56
CA VAL A 649 -4.90 -21.37 11.67
C VAL A 649 -5.42 -22.77 11.39
N LEU A 650 -6.19 -23.32 12.33
CA LEU A 650 -7.10 -24.44 12.09
C LEU A 650 -8.54 -23.98 12.26
N ALA A 651 -9.21 -23.80 11.13
CA ALA A 651 -10.63 -23.46 11.04
C ALA A 651 -11.24 -24.19 9.83
N HIS A 652 -12.57 -24.19 9.71
CA HIS A 652 -13.21 -24.49 8.43
C HIS A 652 -12.93 -23.35 7.46
N GLY A 653 -12.80 -23.72 6.20
CA GLY A 653 -12.80 -22.79 5.10
C GLY A 653 -13.98 -23.06 4.17
N PRO A 654 -14.13 -22.22 3.15
CA PRO A 654 -15.29 -22.23 2.26
C PRO A 654 -15.32 -23.41 1.27
N GLY A 655 -14.21 -24.13 1.10
CA GLY A 655 -14.02 -24.98 -0.09
C GLY A 655 -13.74 -24.13 -1.35
N PRO A 656 -13.96 -24.64 -2.57
CA PRO A 656 -13.61 -23.96 -3.83
C PRO A 656 -14.69 -22.95 -4.28
N VAL A 657 -15.17 -22.09 -3.39
CA VAL A 657 -16.23 -21.13 -3.74
C VAL A 657 -15.65 -19.76 -4.03
N LYS A 658 -16.49 -18.84 -4.51
CA LYS A 658 -16.10 -17.47 -4.80
C LYS A 658 -15.56 -16.74 -3.57
N GLU A 659 -16.25 -16.74 -2.45
CA GLU A 659 -15.89 -15.91 -1.28
C GLU A 659 -15.22 -16.74 -0.17
N ASP A 660 -14.07 -16.25 0.32
CA ASP A 660 -13.35 -16.89 1.42
C ASP A 660 -13.85 -16.49 2.81
N TYR A 661 -13.80 -17.46 3.73
CA TYR A 661 -13.99 -17.27 5.16
C TYR A 661 -13.14 -18.26 5.97
N LEU A 662 -12.89 -17.94 7.24
CA LEU A 662 -12.33 -18.84 8.24
C LEU A 662 -13.33 -18.96 9.38
N ARG A 663 -13.94 -20.12 9.56
CA ARG A 663 -14.98 -20.33 10.57
C ARG A 663 -14.68 -21.56 11.41
N GLY A 664 -14.64 -21.42 12.73
CA GLY A 664 -14.44 -22.56 13.61
C GLY A 664 -13.92 -22.13 14.97
N GLY A 665 -14.38 -22.81 16.02
CA GLY A 665 -14.13 -22.42 17.40
C GLY A 665 -14.54 -20.98 17.68
N CYS A 666 -13.55 -20.11 17.94
CA CYS A 666 -13.72 -18.68 18.21
C CYS A 666 -13.47 -17.78 16.99
N LEU A 667 -13.03 -18.35 15.86
CA LEU A 667 -12.85 -17.60 14.61
C LEU A 667 -14.14 -17.57 13.80
N GLN A 668 -14.52 -16.37 13.35
CA GLN A 668 -15.61 -16.14 12.41
C GLN A 668 -15.22 -15.03 11.43
N GLU A 669 -14.18 -15.31 10.64
CA GLU A 669 -13.48 -14.29 9.90
C GLU A 669 -13.79 -14.32 8.43
N THR A 670 -13.87 -13.13 7.86
CA THR A 670 -14.03 -12.91 6.42
C THR A 670 -12.84 -12.10 5.92
N THR A 671 -12.73 -11.95 4.60
CA THR A 671 -11.78 -11.01 4.00
C THR A 671 -11.94 -9.58 4.54
N ALA A 672 -13.15 -9.18 4.95
CA ALA A 672 -13.37 -7.88 5.57
C ALA A 672 -12.65 -7.74 6.92
N THR A 673 -12.53 -8.81 7.71
CA THR A 673 -11.81 -8.73 8.97
C THR A 673 -10.31 -8.67 8.77
N ILE A 674 -9.78 -9.44 7.81
CA ILE A 674 -8.33 -9.44 7.50
C ILE A 674 -7.87 -8.07 7.00
N ARG A 675 -8.73 -7.30 6.34
CA ARG A 675 -8.46 -5.89 5.97
C ARG A 675 -8.24 -4.94 7.15
N ASN A 676 -8.65 -5.33 8.35
CA ASN A 676 -8.60 -4.45 9.53
C ASN A 676 -7.59 -4.91 10.58
N ILE A 677 -6.79 -5.93 10.29
CA ILE A 677 -5.71 -6.37 11.18
C ILE A 677 -4.37 -6.10 10.52
N ASP A 678 -3.36 -5.85 11.34
CA ASP A 678 -1.98 -5.77 10.88
C ASP A 678 -1.46 -7.17 10.57
N VAL A 679 -1.13 -7.41 9.30
CA VAL A 679 -0.49 -8.64 8.83
C VAL A 679 0.90 -8.35 8.24
N SER A 680 1.42 -7.14 8.44
CA SER A 680 2.69 -6.70 7.86
C SER A 680 3.80 -7.68 8.22
N ASN A 681 4.52 -8.15 7.21
CA ASN A 681 5.63 -9.10 7.30
C ASN A 681 5.29 -10.48 7.88
N SER A 682 4.01 -10.80 8.09
CA SER A 682 3.64 -12.04 8.76
C SER A 682 3.70 -13.27 7.84
N PHE A 683 3.83 -14.44 8.47
CA PHE A 683 3.74 -15.77 7.87
C PHE A 683 2.49 -16.46 8.37
N TRP A 684 1.58 -16.84 7.47
CA TRP A 684 0.39 -17.63 7.81
C TRP A 684 0.45 -19.07 7.26
N MET A 685 0.12 -20.03 8.11
CA MET A 685 -0.17 -21.42 7.77
C MET A 685 -1.64 -21.70 8.02
N SER A 686 -2.42 -21.96 6.97
CA SER A 686 -3.87 -22.18 7.08
C SER A 686 -4.24 -23.62 6.71
N MET A 687 -4.67 -24.39 7.70
CA MET A 687 -5.21 -25.74 7.52
C MET A 687 -6.67 -25.73 7.00
N ALA A 688 -7.24 -24.56 6.71
CA ALA A 688 -8.64 -24.44 6.29
C ALA A 688 -8.88 -24.95 4.86
N CYS A 689 -10.06 -25.53 4.64
CA CYS A 689 -10.51 -26.01 3.33
C CYS A 689 -10.66 -24.85 2.32
N GLY A 690 -9.89 -24.86 1.23
CA GLY A 690 -9.99 -23.85 0.17
C GLY A 690 -9.55 -22.44 0.57
N GLY A 691 -8.92 -22.25 1.74
CA GLY A 691 -8.48 -20.93 2.21
C GLY A 691 -7.40 -20.27 1.35
N ALA A 692 -6.85 -20.99 0.38
CA ALA A 692 -5.90 -20.49 -0.61
C ALA A 692 -6.36 -20.77 -2.05
N HIS A 693 -7.66 -20.99 -2.25
CA HIS A 693 -8.23 -21.20 -3.57
C HIS A 693 -8.13 -19.90 -4.39
N ILE A 694 -7.53 -19.98 -5.58
CA ILE A 694 -7.35 -18.82 -6.47
C ILE A 694 -8.27 -18.83 -7.68
N ARG A 695 -9.02 -19.92 -7.89
CA ARG A 695 -10.01 -20.03 -8.95
C ARG A 695 -11.31 -19.36 -8.49
N PHE A 696 -12.04 -18.76 -9.43
CA PHE A 696 -13.27 -18.00 -9.18
C PHE A 696 -13.12 -16.73 -8.31
N LYS A 697 -11.89 -16.28 -8.03
CA LYS A 697 -11.64 -15.07 -7.24
C LYS A 697 -11.65 -13.86 -8.16
N GLU A 698 -12.79 -13.19 -8.28
CA GLU A 698 -12.95 -12.05 -9.18
C GLU A 698 -12.21 -10.81 -8.70
N THR A 699 -12.12 -10.64 -7.38
CA THR A 699 -11.50 -9.48 -6.71
C THR A 699 -10.68 -9.93 -5.51
N VAL A 700 -9.81 -9.07 -4.99
CA VAL A 700 -9.02 -9.36 -3.77
C VAL A 700 -9.92 -9.69 -2.57
N SER A 701 -11.07 -9.02 -2.44
CA SER A 701 -12.01 -9.28 -1.35
C SER A 701 -12.70 -10.65 -1.42
N ASP A 702 -12.55 -11.39 -2.52
CA ASP A 702 -13.04 -12.76 -2.64
C ASP A 702 -12.06 -13.77 -2.01
N SER A 703 -10.79 -13.36 -1.78
CA SER A 703 -9.73 -14.24 -1.29
C SER A 703 -9.08 -13.73 0.00
N ILE A 704 -9.01 -14.61 1.01
CA ILE A 704 -8.31 -14.33 2.27
C ILE A 704 -6.81 -14.18 2.03
N MET A 705 -6.23 -15.08 1.24
CA MET A 705 -4.80 -15.07 0.93
C MET A 705 -4.41 -13.82 0.11
N MET A 706 -5.17 -13.43 -0.92
CA MET A 706 -4.83 -12.22 -1.68
C MET A 706 -5.00 -10.96 -0.84
N THR A 707 -6.04 -10.90 0.02
CA THR A 707 -6.23 -9.79 0.96
C THR A 707 -5.05 -9.69 1.94
N PHE A 708 -4.60 -10.83 2.45
CA PHE A 708 -3.43 -10.93 3.32
C PHE A 708 -2.17 -10.38 2.66
N LEU A 709 -1.86 -10.83 1.43
CA LEU A 709 -0.69 -10.37 0.68
C LEU A 709 -0.77 -8.87 0.34
N LYS A 710 -1.96 -8.39 -0.07
CA LYS A 710 -2.19 -6.97 -0.36
C LYS A 710 -1.99 -6.07 0.87
N ASN A 711 -2.17 -6.60 2.07
CA ASN A 711 -1.95 -5.86 3.32
C ASN A 711 -0.53 -6.02 3.88
N GLY A 712 0.43 -6.49 3.07
CA GLY A 712 1.84 -6.63 3.46
C GLY A 712 2.16 -7.95 4.15
N GLY A 713 1.28 -8.94 4.11
CA GLY A 713 1.61 -10.31 4.51
C GLY A 713 2.71 -10.88 3.60
N ALA A 714 3.67 -11.61 4.19
CA ALA A 714 4.85 -12.07 3.47
C ALA A 714 4.67 -13.45 2.85
N ILE A 715 4.16 -14.41 3.64
CA ILE A 715 3.98 -15.80 3.23
C ILE A 715 2.62 -16.31 3.67
N PHE A 716 1.90 -16.95 2.76
CA PHE A 716 0.68 -17.69 3.08
C PHE A 716 0.79 -19.12 2.54
N ILE A 717 0.73 -20.11 3.42
CA ILE A 717 0.61 -21.52 3.05
C ILE A 717 -0.82 -21.95 3.31
N GLY A 718 -1.47 -22.51 2.29
CA GLY A 718 -2.84 -22.97 2.42
C GLY A 718 -3.29 -23.89 1.29
N SER A 719 -4.51 -24.39 1.40
CA SER A 719 -5.08 -25.35 0.45
C SER A 719 -5.98 -24.70 -0.59
N THR A 720 -5.88 -25.15 -1.84
CA THR A 720 -6.80 -24.82 -2.94
C THR A 720 -8.04 -25.71 -2.95
N ASN A 721 -8.15 -26.71 -2.07
CA ASN A 721 -9.29 -27.63 -1.99
C ASN A 721 -9.58 -28.04 -0.52
N LEU A 722 -10.41 -29.05 -0.31
CA LEU A 722 -10.76 -29.57 1.01
C LEU A 722 -9.52 -30.10 1.73
N ASN A 723 -9.34 -29.72 2.99
CA ASN A 723 -8.35 -30.33 3.87
C ASN A 723 -9.05 -31.35 4.78
N TYR A 724 -8.37 -32.46 5.05
CA TYR A 724 -8.85 -33.55 5.89
C TYR A 724 -7.90 -33.67 7.08
N GLY A 725 -8.46 -33.74 8.28
CA GLY A 725 -7.72 -33.86 9.53
C GLY A 725 -8.31 -34.93 10.44
N GLY A 726 -7.66 -35.17 11.57
CA GLY A 726 -8.07 -36.13 12.58
C GLY A 726 -9.10 -35.57 13.57
N MET A 727 -9.88 -36.49 14.16
CA MET A 727 -10.84 -36.20 15.23
C MET A 727 -10.56 -37.03 16.50
N ASP A 728 -9.31 -37.47 16.69
CA ASP A 728 -8.95 -38.37 17.79
C ASP A 728 -8.67 -37.58 19.08
N SER A 729 -8.85 -38.20 20.25
CA SER A 729 -8.53 -37.54 21.54
C SER A 729 -7.02 -37.52 21.86
N THR A 730 -6.21 -38.20 21.06
CA THR A 730 -4.76 -38.36 21.25
C THR A 730 -3.97 -37.72 20.10
N CYS A 731 -2.64 -37.67 20.23
CA CYS A 731 -1.74 -37.23 19.16
C CYS A 731 -0.91 -38.41 18.63
N PRO A 732 -1.50 -39.31 17.82
CA PRO A 732 -0.85 -40.54 17.36
C PRO A 732 0.32 -40.30 16.37
N ALA A 733 0.35 -39.14 15.73
CA ALA A 733 1.39 -38.70 14.80
C ALA A 733 1.74 -37.22 15.07
N PRO A 734 2.86 -36.69 14.52
CA PRO A 734 3.13 -35.25 14.52
C PRO A 734 1.91 -34.47 14.01
N GLY A 735 1.48 -33.42 14.71
CA GLY A 735 0.27 -32.73 14.29
C GLY A 735 -1.03 -33.53 14.37
N GLY A 736 -1.07 -34.70 15.04
CA GLY A 736 -2.30 -35.37 15.49
C GLY A 736 -2.99 -36.29 14.49
N ASP A 737 -2.73 -36.15 13.20
CA ASP A 737 -3.28 -37.02 12.16
C ASP A 737 -2.26 -37.28 11.07
N GLU A 738 -2.31 -38.42 10.39
CA GLU A 738 -1.46 -38.71 9.22
C GLU A 738 -1.92 -37.95 7.95
N CYS A 739 -2.69 -36.88 8.10
CA CYS A 739 -3.30 -36.06 7.06
C CYS A 739 -2.73 -34.62 7.13
N ILE A 740 -3.59 -33.59 7.12
CA ILE A 740 -3.17 -32.19 7.09
C ILE A 740 -2.37 -31.76 8.32
N GLY A 741 -2.69 -32.28 9.50
CA GLY A 741 -1.99 -31.98 10.74
C GLY A 741 -0.52 -32.38 10.67
N THR A 742 -0.23 -33.62 10.26
CA THR A 742 1.16 -34.07 10.01
C THR A 742 1.83 -33.22 8.93
N PHE A 743 1.16 -32.94 7.81
CA PHE A 743 1.75 -32.15 6.72
C PHE A 743 2.32 -30.82 7.22
N TYR A 744 1.49 -30.00 7.90
CA TYR A 744 1.93 -28.70 8.42
C TYR A 744 2.95 -28.85 9.55
N ALA A 745 2.81 -29.86 10.43
CA ALA A 745 3.78 -30.11 11.50
C ALA A 745 5.18 -30.48 10.94
N LEU A 746 5.25 -31.23 9.84
CA LEU A 746 6.51 -31.59 9.20
C LEU A 746 7.18 -30.41 8.48
N VAL A 747 6.40 -29.45 7.99
CA VAL A 747 6.95 -28.18 7.49
C VAL A 747 7.47 -27.35 8.67
N ALA A 748 6.62 -27.07 9.67
CA ALA A 748 6.98 -26.19 10.78
C ALA A 748 8.16 -26.71 11.62
N LYS A 749 8.31 -28.03 11.81
CA LYS A 749 9.46 -28.59 12.58
C LYS A 749 10.82 -28.31 11.93
N ARG A 750 10.83 -27.93 10.65
CA ARG A 750 12.04 -27.66 9.86
C ARG A 750 12.42 -26.19 9.87
N PHE A 751 11.60 -25.33 10.50
CA PHE A 751 11.96 -23.94 10.69
C PHE A 751 13.29 -23.86 11.46
N GLU A 752 14.21 -23.10 10.89
CA GLU A 752 15.57 -22.93 11.38
C GLU A 752 16.07 -21.57 10.90
N ILE A 753 16.72 -20.82 11.79
CA ILE A 753 17.30 -19.52 11.44
C ILE A 753 18.32 -19.73 10.30
N GLY A 754 18.24 -18.88 9.28
CA GLY A 754 19.06 -18.92 8.07
C GLY A 754 18.51 -19.81 6.95
N LYS A 755 17.58 -20.72 7.22
CA LYS A 755 16.93 -21.53 6.17
C LYS A 755 15.85 -20.74 5.43
N ARG A 756 15.66 -21.08 4.15
CA ARG A 756 14.63 -20.46 3.31
C ARG A 756 13.30 -21.17 3.44
N ILE A 757 12.22 -20.42 3.41
CA ILE A 757 10.87 -20.95 3.57
C ILE A 757 10.54 -21.99 2.51
N GLY A 758 10.93 -21.76 1.25
CA GLY A 758 10.72 -22.69 0.15
C GLY A 758 11.40 -24.04 0.38
N ASP A 759 12.65 -24.05 0.84
CA ASP A 759 13.41 -25.28 1.10
C ASP A 759 12.72 -26.10 2.20
N ILE A 760 12.33 -25.44 3.29
CA ILE A 760 11.62 -26.04 4.42
C ILE A 760 10.27 -26.62 3.96
N TYR A 761 9.55 -25.85 3.14
CA TYR A 761 8.26 -26.26 2.59
C TYR A 761 8.40 -27.52 1.72
N LEU A 762 9.35 -27.51 0.78
CA LEU A 762 9.69 -28.64 -0.09
C LEU A 762 10.06 -29.88 0.72
N GLU A 763 10.99 -29.76 1.67
CA GLU A 763 11.45 -30.87 2.51
C GLU A 763 10.30 -31.47 3.35
N GLY A 764 9.48 -30.62 3.98
CA GLY A 764 8.34 -31.05 4.78
C GLY A 764 7.27 -31.75 3.94
N LYS A 765 6.97 -31.19 2.77
CA LYS A 765 6.03 -31.73 1.79
C LYS A 765 6.50 -33.08 1.24
N ASN A 766 7.78 -33.23 0.91
CA ASN A 766 8.36 -34.49 0.44
C ASN A 766 8.47 -35.55 1.56
N GLU A 767 8.76 -35.16 2.80
CA GLU A 767 8.72 -36.10 3.92
C GLU A 767 7.30 -36.62 4.17
N TYR A 768 6.30 -35.74 4.11
CA TYR A 768 4.88 -36.11 4.25
C TYR A 768 4.51 -37.18 3.21
N TYR A 769 4.77 -36.90 1.93
CA TYR A 769 4.49 -37.81 0.82
C TYR A 769 5.13 -39.19 1.02
N ASN A 770 6.37 -39.23 1.47
CA ASN A 770 7.12 -40.48 1.56
C ASN A 770 6.70 -41.35 2.75
N LYS A 771 6.33 -40.74 3.88
CA LYS A 771 6.15 -41.47 5.15
C LYS A 771 4.71 -41.70 5.55
N TYR A 772 3.78 -40.84 5.17
CA TYR A 772 2.44 -40.83 5.75
C TYR A 772 1.37 -41.19 4.74
N LYS A 773 0.26 -41.75 5.24
CA LYS A 773 -0.90 -42.14 4.45
C LYS A 773 -2.15 -41.64 5.14
N CYS A 774 -2.72 -40.56 4.61
CA CYS A 774 -4.00 -40.09 5.14
C CYS A 774 -5.07 -41.18 4.96
N ARG A 775 -5.88 -41.40 6.01
CA ARG A 775 -6.93 -42.44 6.00
C ARG A 775 -8.08 -42.12 5.05
N TRP A 776 -8.36 -40.82 4.87
CA TRP A 776 -9.56 -40.33 4.18
C TRP A 776 -9.34 -40.07 2.70
N VAL A 777 -8.12 -39.67 2.35
CA VAL A 777 -7.71 -39.30 0.99
C VAL A 777 -6.30 -39.78 0.75
N SER A 778 -5.89 -39.84 -0.51
CA SER A 778 -4.52 -40.18 -0.85
C SER A 778 -3.55 -39.12 -0.32
N ARG A 779 -2.31 -39.49 0.00
CA ARG A 779 -1.28 -38.52 0.43
C ARG A 779 -0.91 -37.55 -0.69
N GLU A 780 -1.03 -37.99 -1.93
CA GLU A 780 -0.90 -37.20 -3.16
C GLU A 780 -1.87 -36.01 -3.10
N TYR A 781 -3.10 -36.22 -2.63
CA TYR A 781 -4.11 -35.16 -2.57
C TYR A 781 -3.66 -33.96 -1.72
N HIS A 782 -3.29 -34.16 -0.45
CA HIS A 782 -2.81 -33.06 0.41
C HIS A 782 -1.52 -32.44 -0.09
N TYR A 783 -0.65 -33.26 -0.66
CA TYR A 783 0.57 -32.79 -1.28
C TYR A 783 0.26 -31.78 -2.39
N HIS A 784 -0.61 -32.11 -3.34
CA HIS A 784 -0.83 -31.26 -4.52
C HIS A 784 -1.71 -30.03 -4.25
N ILE A 785 -2.66 -30.08 -3.30
CA ILE A 785 -3.58 -28.96 -3.05
C ILE A 785 -3.00 -27.89 -2.14
N ASN A 786 -1.92 -28.14 -1.41
CA ASN A 786 -1.30 -27.13 -0.54
C ASN A 786 -0.18 -26.41 -1.28
N HIS A 787 -0.18 -25.08 -1.17
CA HIS A 787 0.71 -24.18 -1.91
C HIS A 787 1.33 -23.14 -0.99
N LEU A 788 2.47 -22.61 -1.42
CA LEU A 788 3.12 -21.45 -0.84
C LEU A 788 2.83 -20.25 -1.73
N PHE A 789 2.18 -19.24 -1.17
CA PHE A 789 1.97 -17.94 -1.79
C PHE A 789 2.91 -16.90 -1.16
N GLY A 790 3.55 -16.10 -1.99
CA GLY A 790 4.66 -15.21 -1.62
C GLY A 790 6.01 -15.72 -2.12
N ASP A 791 7.09 -15.18 -1.56
CA ASP A 791 8.46 -15.43 -1.99
C ASP A 791 9.08 -16.67 -1.29
N PRO A 792 9.35 -17.77 -2.02
CA PRO A 792 9.92 -18.98 -1.44
C PRO A 792 11.38 -18.81 -1.00
N THR A 793 12.05 -17.73 -1.38
CA THR A 793 13.49 -17.53 -1.13
C THR A 793 13.80 -16.80 0.18
N LEU A 794 12.79 -16.29 0.89
CA LEU A 794 12.96 -15.60 2.17
C LEU A 794 13.59 -16.52 3.21
N LYS A 795 14.67 -16.05 3.85
CA LYS A 795 15.29 -16.72 5.01
C LYS A 795 14.51 -16.44 6.29
N ILE A 796 14.51 -17.38 7.23
CA ILE A 796 14.09 -17.12 8.61
C ILE A 796 15.21 -16.39 9.33
N LYS A 797 14.93 -15.21 9.86
CA LYS A 797 15.89 -14.39 10.61
C LYS A 797 15.80 -14.62 12.11
N GLU A 798 14.59 -14.69 12.64
CA GLU A 798 14.32 -14.90 14.06
C GLU A 798 13.22 -15.96 14.22
N MET A 799 13.26 -16.67 15.35
CA MET A 799 12.28 -17.69 15.72
C MET A 799 12.08 -17.65 17.24
N TRP A 800 10.96 -18.22 17.70
CA TRP A 800 10.55 -18.28 19.10
C TRP A 800 11.52 -18.96 20.06
#